data_AF-A0A2T7CTU6-F1
#
_entry.id   AF-A0A2T7CTU6-F1
#
_cell.length_a   1.000
_cell.length_b   1.000
_cell.length_c   1.000
_cell.angle_alpha   90.00
_cell.angle_beta   90.00
_cell.angle_gamma   90.00
#
_symmetry.space_group_name_H-M   'P 1'
#
loop_
_entity.id
_entity.type
_entity.pdbx_description
1 polymer ?
#
loop_
_entity_poly.entity_id
_entity_poly.type
_entity_poly.pdbx_seq_one_letter_code
_entity_poly.pdbx_strand_id
1 'polypeptide(L)'
;MVNCSGILSLPQEEQIACTLTAILRRNGNGEHGMSSETFILVCSILIEILKSPHAHDIEKLPSFIEESSRYAISSTLSHEYDSRIPIPHSLLLLKEALLFCLEGSKYNISSKKDLEDSIIGTCGTILLHWLESAVVDGNDEETLAGILQIFQLILSRATDKKPLKFAELLASSSWFSLSLGLMGLFPTDHVKSVVYLVTSSIVDRVLGCNYGETIRDAHIYLPSDPTELMYLLGQCSTEDFNLASCQCAILSILYACSFYNERLAADNQILASVEQYILLNGGNFPYEINFSVMFTLLVHLYAYVRGISYSCSIPHSPEAENTLFHVMTQKDWDLLAIRVHPIAIKWLFQKQELMEPLAFQMLNFCKTFCEDETIMLSNSSQLVDIQMVAELVLSGETVISFLLVSLLNQIVKEGTEDEVFSVVSVIAEIVTISPCSSDQFISCSIVDSFHDIYCLPYSSRIQTVCSYLIFNILCSASALTFSQEDEWLPLTVKLLEFINSGIDYTSSNQEHKILIGVLCFVLHHSASKVLVEPAKAIILNSSLVSLTDVIVQKACSKGPSLFQHNQDTAFGELLSLVLLLVFFSLRSLHTILEASIDWQDFLQHSEDIQSFSVLGIPCHDLCRLMHFGPPSIKLIASQCLLELLTRISDQRTCTNAELRCSVKYLKSIIAVTEGLVFSEDSKVAGNCGACLSVILGWEKFGSQEKVATRESKWFRLIMEEFAVALTAPGLTSKSFTNQQKFAANLAISLLRLSQVPDWLTSLFDSHLISGIVANLSARNVTAEIVNLFSELMARKYLSKEHIVALHNLFQVCRRQVYEGSSKAQMFGQSAKKVARSTDDMLALLFGLMLNQNADPGAVQSEQQTLLRAIDLFFQESSGRERR
;
A
#
# COMPACT_ATOMS: atom_id res chain seq x y z
N MET A 1 -36.10 8.98 59.14
CA MET A 1 -37.03 7.90 58.76
C MET A 1 -36.92 6.77 59.78
N VAL A 2 -37.98 6.49 60.54
CA VAL A 2 -38.18 5.20 61.22
C VAL A 2 -39.69 4.92 61.12
N ASN A 3 -40.04 3.74 60.58
CA ASN A 3 -41.38 3.17 60.37
C ASN A 3 -42.16 3.57 59.10
N CYS A 4 -41.76 3.00 57.96
CA CYS A 4 -42.69 2.49 56.94
C CYS A 4 -42.07 1.25 56.26
N SER A 5 -42.26 0.08 56.87
CA SER A 5 -42.02 -1.22 56.24
C SER A 5 -43.23 -1.60 55.38
N GLY A 6 -43.38 -0.93 54.25
CA GLY A 6 -44.24 -1.39 53.15
C GLY A 6 -43.32 -1.82 52.02
N ILE A 7 -43.30 -3.12 51.70
CA ILE A 7 -42.60 -3.63 50.52
C ILE A 7 -43.32 -3.02 49.31
N LEU A 8 -42.68 -2.10 48.60
CA LEU A 8 -43.23 -1.53 47.37
C LEU A 8 -43.32 -2.63 46.32
N SER A 9 -44.42 -2.64 45.57
CA SER A 9 -44.55 -3.55 44.42
C SER A 9 -43.76 -2.99 43.22
N LEU A 10 -43.28 -3.88 42.33
CA LEU A 10 -42.54 -3.51 41.10
C LEU A 10 -43.17 -2.33 40.31
N PRO A 11 -44.51 -2.27 40.08
CA PRO A 11 -45.11 -1.15 39.35
C PRO A 11 -45.08 0.18 40.12
N GLN A 12 -45.08 0.12 41.45
CA GLN A 12 -44.97 1.31 42.29
C GLN A 12 -43.56 1.87 42.27
N GLU A 13 -42.52 1.01 42.32
CA GLU A 13 -41.13 1.43 42.17
C GLU A 13 -40.88 2.06 40.79
N GLU A 14 -41.40 1.46 39.71
CA GLU A 14 -41.31 2.03 38.35
C GLU A 14 -42.00 3.40 38.24
N GLN A 15 -43.21 3.54 38.81
CA GLN A 15 -43.96 4.80 38.78
C GLN A 15 -43.27 5.90 39.61
N ILE A 16 -42.68 5.55 40.76
CA ILE A 16 -41.90 6.47 41.58
C ILE A 16 -40.68 6.95 40.81
N ALA A 17 -39.89 6.02 40.23
CA ALA A 17 -38.72 6.37 39.43
C ALA A 17 -39.09 7.33 38.29
N CYS A 18 -40.12 7.02 37.50
CA CYS A 18 -40.59 7.87 36.40
C CYS A 18 -40.99 9.29 36.86
N THR A 19 -41.70 9.40 37.99
CA THR A 19 -42.13 10.69 38.55
C THR A 19 -40.93 11.52 39.00
N LEU A 20 -39.97 10.90 39.68
CA LEU A 20 -38.75 11.54 40.16
C LEU A 20 -37.85 11.99 39.00
N THR A 21 -37.75 11.21 37.93
CA THR A 21 -37.06 11.60 36.69
C THR A 21 -37.67 12.84 36.07
N ALA A 22 -39.01 12.90 35.96
CA ALA A 22 -39.70 14.07 35.42
C ALA A 22 -39.48 15.33 36.27
N ILE A 23 -39.36 15.16 37.59
CA ILE A 23 -39.04 16.23 38.53
C ILE A 23 -37.62 16.78 38.30
N LEU A 24 -36.60 15.90 38.15
CA LEU A 24 -35.23 16.31 37.84
C LEU A 24 -35.09 16.96 36.44
N ARG A 25 -35.81 16.43 35.44
CA ARG A 25 -35.84 17.01 34.08
C ARG A 25 -36.36 18.46 34.08
N ARG A 26 -37.46 18.71 34.80
CA ARG A 26 -38.02 20.07 34.93
C ARG A 26 -37.06 21.04 35.62
N ASN A 27 -36.31 20.55 36.61
CA ASN A 27 -35.27 21.34 37.27
C ASN A 27 -34.14 21.71 36.30
N GLY A 28 -33.61 20.72 35.57
CA GLY A 28 -32.52 20.94 34.61
C GLY A 28 -32.87 21.81 33.41
N ASN A 29 -34.16 21.92 33.06
CA ASN A 29 -34.64 22.82 31.99
C ASN A 29 -34.95 24.25 32.48
N GLY A 30 -34.68 24.57 33.76
CA GLY A 30 -34.90 25.90 34.33
C GLY A 30 -36.37 26.27 34.54
N GLU A 31 -37.29 25.30 34.48
CA GLU A 31 -38.74 25.58 34.51
C GLU A 31 -39.24 25.91 35.92
N HIS A 32 -38.62 25.40 37.00
CA HIS A 32 -38.94 25.70 38.42
C HIS A 32 -37.69 25.51 39.32
N GLY A 33 -37.40 26.45 40.22
CA GLY A 33 -36.31 26.31 41.19
C GLY A 33 -36.61 25.27 42.28
N MET A 34 -35.93 24.13 42.25
CA MET A 34 -36.05 23.08 43.26
C MET A 34 -35.19 23.39 44.49
N SER A 35 -35.74 23.22 45.70
CA SER A 35 -34.94 23.37 46.94
C SER A 35 -33.88 22.26 47.06
N SER A 36 -32.75 22.57 47.69
CA SER A 36 -31.66 21.61 47.93
C SER A 36 -32.14 20.37 48.69
N GLU A 37 -33.06 20.51 49.65
CA GLU A 37 -33.62 19.37 50.41
C GLU A 37 -34.49 18.47 49.54
N THR A 38 -35.27 19.06 48.63
CA THR A 38 -36.12 18.30 47.69
C THR A 38 -35.24 17.54 46.72
N PHE A 39 -34.20 18.17 46.20
CA PHE A 39 -33.22 17.53 45.31
C PHE A 39 -32.53 16.34 45.99
N ILE A 40 -32.02 16.55 47.20
CA ILE A 40 -31.38 15.50 48.00
C ILE A 40 -32.32 14.32 48.21
N LEU A 41 -33.57 14.59 48.62
CA LEU A 41 -34.57 13.56 48.83
C LEU A 41 -34.86 12.76 47.55
N VAL A 42 -34.96 13.44 46.40
CA VAL A 42 -35.17 12.80 45.09
C VAL A 42 -34.01 11.86 44.74
N CYS A 43 -32.76 12.33 44.85
CA CYS A 43 -31.58 11.50 44.61
C CYS A 43 -31.51 10.30 45.58
N SER A 44 -31.76 10.51 46.87
CA SER A 44 -31.75 9.45 47.88
C SER A 44 -32.81 8.38 47.60
N ILE A 45 -34.04 8.75 47.22
CA ILE A 45 -35.08 7.76 46.89
C ILE A 45 -34.69 6.94 45.65
N LEU A 46 -34.13 7.57 44.62
CA LEU A 46 -33.64 6.86 43.44
C LEU A 46 -32.48 5.89 43.78
N ILE A 47 -31.59 6.27 44.68
CA ILE A 47 -30.49 5.40 45.16
C ILE A 47 -31.04 4.19 45.92
N GLU A 48 -32.01 4.38 46.81
CA GLU A 48 -32.63 3.27 47.54
C GLU A 48 -33.39 2.32 46.58
N ILE A 49 -34.00 2.85 45.51
CA ILE A 49 -34.58 2.02 44.45
C ILE A 49 -33.50 1.20 43.75
N LEU A 50 -32.36 1.80 43.39
CA LEU A 50 -31.24 1.08 42.74
C LEU A 50 -30.66 -0.05 43.62
N LYS A 51 -30.66 0.13 44.94
CA LYS A 51 -30.20 -0.86 45.92
C LYS A 51 -31.23 -1.94 46.25
N SER A 52 -32.48 -1.77 45.81
CA SER A 52 -33.54 -2.75 46.03
C SER A 52 -33.24 -4.04 45.27
N PRO A 53 -33.44 -5.23 45.87
CA PRO A 53 -33.25 -6.50 45.18
C PRO A 53 -34.17 -6.67 43.96
N HIS A 54 -35.27 -5.92 43.89
CA HIS A 54 -36.24 -5.92 42.79
C HIS A 54 -35.87 -4.99 41.62
N ALA A 55 -34.83 -4.15 41.78
CA ALA A 55 -34.45 -3.15 40.78
C ALA A 55 -34.10 -3.75 39.41
N HIS A 56 -33.49 -4.94 39.41
CA HIS A 56 -33.10 -5.62 38.16
C HIS A 56 -34.29 -6.19 37.37
N ASP A 57 -35.46 -6.33 38.01
CA ASP A 57 -36.69 -6.86 37.40
C ASP A 57 -37.54 -5.75 36.75
N ILE A 58 -37.16 -4.46 36.91
CA ILE A 58 -37.87 -3.31 36.32
C ILE A 58 -37.24 -2.94 34.96
N GLU A 59 -37.93 -3.26 33.87
CA GLU A 59 -37.42 -3.12 32.50
C GLU A 59 -37.07 -1.67 32.10
N LYS A 60 -37.88 -0.69 32.51
CA LYS A 60 -37.68 0.73 32.16
C LYS A 60 -36.77 1.50 33.10
N LEU A 61 -36.41 0.91 34.24
CA LEU A 61 -35.60 1.58 35.27
C LEU A 61 -34.27 2.12 34.71
N PRO A 62 -33.50 1.40 33.86
CA PRO A 62 -32.27 1.93 33.30
C PRO A 62 -32.46 3.25 32.55
N SER A 63 -33.53 3.38 31.74
CA SER A 63 -33.81 4.61 30.97
C SER A 63 -34.18 5.80 31.88
N PHE A 64 -34.92 5.55 32.96
CA PHE A 64 -35.25 6.59 33.94
C PHE A 64 -34.02 7.05 34.70
N ILE A 65 -33.14 6.12 35.08
CA ILE A 65 -31.90 6.43 35.81
C ILE A 65 -30.90 7.13 34.90
N GLU A 66 -30.82 6.76 33.63
CA GLU A 66 -29.99 7.42 32.62
C GLU A 66 -30.31 8.92 32.55
N GLU A 67 -31.60 9.22 32.40
CA GLU A 67 -32.07 10.58 32.31
C GLU A 67 -31.95 11.33 33.64
N SER A 68 -32.31 10.69 34.75
CA SER A 68 -32.26 11.29 36.10
C SER A 68 -30.84 11.67 36.49
N SER A 69 -29.89 10.75 36.29
CA SER A 69 -28.48 10.97 36.64
C SER A 69 -27.86 12.09 35.80
N ARG A 70 -28.16 12.14 34.50
CA ARG A 70 -27.69 13.23 33.61
C ARG A 70 -28.21 14.59 34.07
N TYR A 71 -29.52 14.73 34.27
CA TYR A 71 -30.11 16.00 34.70
C TYR A 71 -29.67 16.39 36.12
N ALA A 72 -29.52 15.43 37.03
CA ALA A 72 -28.99 15.67 38.37
C ALA A 72 -27.59 16.28 38.30
N ILE A 73 -26.67 15.66 37.56
CA ILE A 73 -25.28 16.13 37.41
C ILE A 73 -25.20 17.49 36.69
N SER A 74 -25.94 17.67 35.58
CA SER A 74 -25.94 18.94 34.86
C SER A 74 -26.47 20.10 35.70
N SER A 75 -27.48 19.86 36.54
CA SER A 75 -28.09 20.91 37.36
C SER A 75 -27.25 21.31 38.59
N THR A 76 -26.45 20.40 39.15
CA THR A 76 -25.66 20.68 40.36
C THR A 76 -24.30 21.29 40.08
N LEU A 77 -23.77 21.08 38.87
CA LEU A 77 -22.47 21.60 38.44
C LEU A 77 -22.58 22.89 37.59
N SER A 78 -23.78 23.33 37.25
CA SER A 78 -24.03 24.66 36.66
C SER A 78 -24.05 25.75 37.75
N HIS A 79 -23.74 27.00 37.40
CA HIS A 79 -23.68 28.15 38.32
C HIS A 79 -25.04 28.55 38.95
N GLU A 80 -26.10 27.75 38.81
CA GLU A 80 -27.46 28.10 39.19
C GLU A 80 -27.82 27.82 40.66
N TYR A 81 -26.99 27.07 41.40
CA TYR A 81 -27.21 26.80 42.83
C TYR A 81 -26.33 27.67 43.75
N ASP A 82 -26.97 28.45 44.62
CA ASP A 82 -26.31 29.23 45.69
C ASP A 82 -25.67 28.35 46.79
N SER A 83 -25.94 27.03 46.83
CA SER A 83 -25.41 26.09 47.83
C SER A 83 -24.79 24.85 47.19
N ARG A 84 -23.55 24.48 47.56
CA ARG A 84 -22.83 23.28 47.07
C ARG A 84 -23.35 21.94 47.65
N ILE A 85 -24.32 21.97 48.56
CA ILE A 85 -24.89 20.83 49.30
C ILE A 85 -25.51 19.72 48.41
N PRO A 86 -26.13 20.00 47.24
CA PRO A 86 -26.71 18.98 46.37
C PRO A 86 -25.69 18.11 45.60
N ILE A 87 -24.44 18.58 45.42
CA ILE A 87 -23.45 17.96 44.53
C ILE A 87 -23.11 16.51 44.96
N PRO A 88 -22.78 16.21 46.23
CA PRO A 88 -22.45 14.85 46.64
C PRO A 88 -23.57 13.84 46.39
N HIS A 89 -24.84 14.26 46.48
CA HIS A 89 -26.00 13.39 46.27
C HIS A 89 -26.21 13.07 44.79
N SER A 90 -25.92 14.02 43.89
CA SER A 90 -25.93 13.78 42.44
C SER A 90 -24.80 12.82 42.01
N LEU A 91 -23.60 12.97 42.57
CA LEU A 91 -22.47 12.06 42.32
C LEU A 91 -22.73 10.67 42.89
N LEU A 92 -23.33 10.58 44.08
CA LEU A 92 -23.70 9.30 44.68
C LEU A 92 -24.75 8.56 43.83
N LEU A 93 -25.74 9.28 43.29
CA LEU A 93 -26.71 8.70 42.36
C LEU A 93 -26.02 8.14 41.11
N LEU A 94 -25.07 8.88 40.53
CA LEU A 94 -24.31 8.42 39.36
C LEU A 94 -23.44 7.19 39.68
N LYS A 95 -22.79 7.18 40.84
CA LYS A 95 -21.98 6.05 41.33
C LYS A 95 -22.81 4.79 41.51
N GLU A 96 -23.95 4.89 42.17
CA GLU A 96 -24.85 3.76 42.44
C GLU A 96 -25.54 3.30 41.14
N ALA A 97 -25.84 4.20 40.21
CA ALA A 97 -26.31 3.85 38.86
C ALA A 97 -25.25 3.03 38.10
N LEU A 98 -23.97 3.41 38.21
CA LEU A 98 -22.88 2.66 37.62
C LEU A 98 -22.73 1.27 38.28
N LEU A 99 -22.80 1.18 39.61
CA LEU A 99 -22.80 -0.11 40.33
C LEU A 99 -23.98 -0.99 39.91
N PHE A 100 -25.17 -0.43 39.72
CA PHE A 100 -26.34 -1.16 39.21
C PHE A 100 -26.16 -1.70 37.79
N CYS A 101 -25.39 -1.01 36.93
CA CYS A 101 -24.99 -1.55 35.63
C CYS A 101 -24.02 -2.74 35.76
N LEU A 102 -23.15 -2.69 36.77
CA LEU A 102 -22.13 -3.72 37.04
C LEU A 102 -22.71 -4.95 37.74
N GLU A 103 -23.71 -4.76 38.58
CA GLU A 103 -24.42 -5.82 39.28
C GLU A 103 -25.51 -6.41 38.36
N GLY A 104 -25.42 -7.71 38.06
CA GLY A 104 -26.60 -8.54 37.80
C GLY A 104 -26.96 -8.94 36.35
N SER A 105 -27.14 -10.27 36.23
CA SER A 105 -28.12 -11.09 35.49
C SER A 105 -28.26 -11.00 33.95
N LYS A 106 -28.41 -12.18 33.32
CA LYS A 106 -28.41 -12.41 31.86
C LYS A 106 -29.60 -11.80 31.07
N TYR A 107 -30.60 -11.20 31.73
CA TYR A 107 -31.91 -10.93 31.11
C TYR A 107 -32.17 -9.47 30.65
N ASN A 108 -31.31 -8.47 30.95
CA ASN A 108 -31.48 -7.06 30.55
C ASN A 108 -30.17 -6.39 30.05
N ILE A 109 -29.43 -7.06 29.16
CA ILE A 109 -28.06 -6.67 28.78
C ILE A 109 -28.02 -5.38 27.94
N SER A 110 -29.01 -5.12 27.07
CA SER A 110 -28.98 -3.97 26.15
C SER A 110 -29.27 -2.64 26.84
N SER A 111 -30.34 -2.53 27.63
CA SER A 111 -30.73 -1.28 28.29
C SER A 111 -29.74 -0.84 29.38
N LYS A 112 -29.10 -1.80 30.09
CA LYS A 112 -27.99 -1.52 31.01
C LYS A 112 -26.74 -1.02 30.29
N LYS A 113 -26.49 -1.50 29.07
CA LYS A 113 -25.35 -1.08 28.24
C LYS A 113 -25.51 0.37 27.77
N ASP A 114 -26.73 0.77 27.39
CA ASP A 114 -27.05 2.15 27.00
C ASP A 114 -26.90 3.12 28.19
N LEU A 115 -27.37 2.72 29.38
CA LEU A 115 -27.17 3.47 30.61
C LEU A 115 -25.68 3.64 30.94
N GLU A 116 -24.89 2.57 30.87
CA GLU A 116 -23.44 2.62 31.06
C GLU A 116 -22.76 3.56 30.06
N ASP A 117 -23.13 3.51 28.77
CA ASP A 117 -22.57 4.40 27.74
C ASP A 117 -22.93 5.87 28.00
N SER A 118 -24.15 6.15 28.46
CA SER A 118 -24.55 7.49 28.89
C SER A 118 -23.78 7.97 30.13
N ILE A 119 -23.50 7.09 31.10
CA ILE A 119 -22.71 7.44 32.29
C ILE A 119 -21.27 7.78 31.88
N ILE A 120 -20.61 6.94 31.07
CA ILE A 120 -19.26 7.22 30.56
C ILE A 120 -19.24 8.53 29.76
N GLY A 121 -20.25 8.76 28.92
CA GLY A 121 -20.42 10.03 28.19
C GLY A 121 -20.56 11.22 29.13
N THR A 122 -21.33 11.10 30.22
CA THR A 122 -21.50 12.15 31.24
C THR A 122 -20.18 12.44 31.98
N CYS A 123 -19.42 11.39 32.33
CA CYS A 123 -18.10 11.52 32.92
C CYS A 123 -17.12 12.27 32.00
N GLY A 124 -17.09 11.92 30.71
CA GLY A 124 -16.20 12.53 29.74
C GLY A 124 -16.57 13.96 29.30
N THR A 125 -17.85 14.32 29.33
CA THR A 125 -18.32 15.63 28.83
C THR A 125 -18.59 16.66 29.92
N ILE A 126 -19.10 16.23 31.08
CA ILE A 126 -19.52 17.14 32.16
C ILE A 126 -18.54 17.09 33.32
N LEU A 127 -18.24 15.91 33.86
CA LEU A 127 -17.39 15.79 35.05
C LEU A 127 -15.93 16.14 34.76
N LEU A 128 -15.39 15.70 33.62
CA LEU A 128 -14.04 16.05 33.19
C LEU A 128 -13.89 17.56 32.99
N HIS A 129 -14.83 18.20 32.30
CA HIS A 129 -14.83 19.64 32.12
C HIS A 129 -14.92 20.41 33.44
N TRP A 130 -15.72 19.89 34.38
CA TRP A 130 -15.76 20.45 35.73
C TRP A 130 -14.40 20.36 36.43
N LEU A 131 -13.69 19.24 36.33
CA LEU A 131 -12.34 19.10 36.91
C LEU A 131 -11.35 20.11 36.32
N GLU A 132 -11.40 20.35 35.01
CA GLU A 132 -10.58 21.37 34.35
C GLU A 132 -10.87 22.78 34.89
N SER A 133 -12.15 23.13 35.09
CA SER A 133 -12.55 24.42 35.68
C SER A 133 -12.23 24.55 37.16
N ALA A 134 -12.26 23.44 37.91
CA ALA A 134 -12.00 23.41 39.34
C ALA A 134 -10.58 23.85 39.71
N VAL A 135 -9.63 23.71 38.76
CA VAL A 135 -8.26 24.21 38.93
C VAL A 135 -8.22 25.74 39.02
N VAL A 136 -9.16 26.43 38.37
CA VAL A 136 -9.23 27.89 38.31
C VAL A 136 -10.02 28.47 39.49
N ASP A 137 -11.08 27.77 39.91
CA ASP A 137 -12.12 28.35 40.79
C ASP A 137 -12.01 27.94 42.29
N GLY A 138 -11.08 27.06 42.67
CA GLY A 138 -10.85 26.68 44.08
C GLY A 138 -12.03 25.94 44.71
N ASN A 139 -12.27 24.71 44.25
CA ASN A 139 -13.47 23.92 44.58
C ASN A 139 -13.34 23.06 45.85
N ASP A 140 -14.32 22.18 46.08
CA ASP A 140 -14.48 21.33 47.28
C ASP A 140 -13.81 19.95 47.10
N GLU A 141 -13.07 19.51 48.13
CA GLU A 141 -12.30 18.25 48.15
C GLU A 141 -13.20 17.01 48.12
N GLU A 142 -14.35 17.04 48.80
CA GLU A 142 -15.29 15.90 48.83
C GLU A 142 -15.89 15.64 47.45
N THR A 143 -16.21 16.71 46.72
CA THR A 143 -16.69 16.66 45.34
C THR A 143 -15.63 16.05 44.41
N LEU A 144 -14.37 16.48 44.53
CA LEU A 144 -13.25 15.92 43.76
C LEU A 144 -13.10 14.42 44.01
N ALA A 145 -13.01 14.01 45.29
CA ALA A 145 -12.86 12.60 45.65
C ALA A 145 -14.03 11.75 45.13
N GLY A 146 -15.27 12.28 45.15
CA GLY A 146 -16.44 11.64 44.59
C GLY A 146 -16.35 11.37 43.09
N ILE A 147 -15.89 12.35 42.31
CA ILE A 147 -15.70 12.20 40.85
C ILE A 147 -14.60 11.17 40.55
N LEU A 148 -13.46 11.27 41.22
CA LEU A 148 -12.31 10.38 40.99
C LEU A 148 -12.62 8.92 41.32
N GLN A 149 -13.43 8.67 42.35
CA GLN A 149 -13.91 7.32 42.65
C GLN A 149 -14.76 6.72 41.52
N ILE A 150 -15.60 7.53 40.87
CA ILE A 150 -16.41 7.08 39.72
C ILE A 150 -15.49 6.75 38.54
N PHE A 151 -14.49 7.60 38.27
CA PHE A 151 -13.51 7.33 37.20
C PHE A 151 -12.74 6.04 37.48
N GLN A 152 -12.29 5.84 38.72
CA GLN A 152 -11.61 4.61 39.13
C GLN A 152 -12.48 3.36 38.91
N LEU A 153 -13.78 3.43 39.22
CA LEU A 153 -14.71 2.31 39.03
C LEU A 153 -14.89 1.94 37.54
N ILE A 154 -14.89 2.95 36.65
CA ILE A 154 -14.93 2.73 35.20
C ILE A 154 -13.62 2.09 34.75
N LEU A 155 -12.48 2.61 35.21
CA LEU A 155 -11.14 2.23 34.78
C LEU A 155 -10.64 0.91 35.38
N SER A 156 -11.24 0.37 36.44
CA SER A 156 -10.79 -0.88 37.09
C SER A 156 -11.31 -2.16 36.42
N ARG A 157 -12.06 -2.07 35.32
CA ARG A 157 -12.74 -3.23 34.70
C ARG A 157 -11.92 -4.01 33.67
N ALA A 158 -11.46 -5.21 34.01
CA ALA A 158 -10.40 -5.93 33.26
C ALA A 158 -10.72 -6.32 31.80
N THR A 159 -11.98 -6.47 31.38
CA THR A 159 -12.31 -7.21 30.12
C THR A 159 -13.07 -6.42 29.05
N ASP A 160 -13.30 -5.11 29.24
CA ASP A 160 -14.13 -4.31 28.33
C ASP A 160 -13.30 -3.31 27.49
N LYS A 161 -13.65 -3.13 26.20
CA LYS A 161 -13.07 -2.09 25.32
C LYS A 161 -13.47 -0.65 25.75
N LYS A 162 -14.51 -0.50 26.58
CA LYS A 162 -15.04 0.80 27.03
C LYS A 162 -14.11 1.53 28.01
N PRO A 163 -13.59 0.90 29.09
CA PRO A 163 -12.57 1.50 29.96
C PRO A 163 -11.32 1.98 29.22
N LEU A 164 -10.87 1.26 28.18
CA LEU A 164 -9.72 1.68 27.36
C LEU A 164 -10.01 3.02 26.66
N LYS A 165 -11.14 3.13 25.97
CA LYS A 165 -11.55 4.39 25.32
C LYS A 165 -11.69 5.55 26.31
N PHE A 166 -12.19 5.26 27.51
CA PHE A 166 -12.30 6.26 28.57
C PHE A 166 -10.93 6.69 29.10
N ALA A 167 -9.99 5.75 29.29
CA ALA A 167 -8.61 6.08 29.65
C ALA A 167 -7.91 6.93 28.58
N GLU A 168 -8.10 6.59 27.30
CA GLU A 168 -7.60 7.38 26.17
C GLU A 168 -8.21 8.78 26.13
N LEU A 169 -9.51 8.91 26.43
CA LEU A 169 -10.18 10.20 26.55
C LEU A 169 -9.56 11.06 27.67
N LEU A 170 -9.37 10.49 28.86
CA LEU A 170 -8.75 11.19 29.99
C LEU A 170 -7.32 11.62 29.65
N ALA A 171 -6.49 10.72 29.15
CA ALA A 171 -5.11 11.02 28.79
C ALA A 171 -5.00 12.04 27.64
N SER A 172 -5.89 11.99 26.64
CA SER A 172 -5.94 13.02 25.58
C SER A 172 -6.45 14.39 26.06
N SER A 173 -7.13 14.44 27.21
CA SER A 173 -7.62 15.66 27.86
C SER A 173 -6.65 16.18 28.93
N SER A 174 -5.36 15.93 28.76
CA SER A 174 -4.30 16.43 29.64
C SER A 174 -4.39 15.94 31.10
N TRP A 175 -4.84 14.69 31.31
CA TRP A 175 -5.01 14.13 32.66
C TRP A 175 -3.76 14.22 33.52
N PHE A 176 -2.56 13.95 32.99
CA PHE A 176 -1.37 13.88 33.82
C PHE A 176 -1.00 15.23 34.43
N SER A 177 -1.04 16.30 33.63
CA SER A 177 -0.85 17.67 34.11
C SER A 177 -1.98 18.14 35.03
N LEU A 178 -3.25 17.84 34.67
CA LEU A 178 -4.42 18.13 35.51
C LEU A 178 -4.29 17.46 36.88
N SER A 179 -3.86 16.19 36.92
CA SER A 179 -3.74 15.39 38.13
C SER A 179 -2.77 16.00 39.16
N LEU A 180 -1.63 16.51 38.70
CA LEU A 180 -0.65 17.21 39.56
C LEU A 180 -1.20 18.58 40.00
N GLY A 181 -1.91 19.29 39.11
CA GLY A 181 -2.60 20.54 39.46
C GLY A 181 -3.63 20.35 40.58
N LEU A 182 -4.41 19.27 40.52
CA LEU A 182 -5.39 18.91 41.55
C LEU A 182 -4.71 18.61 42.89
N MET A 183 -3.61 17.85 42.89
CA MET A 183 -2.85 17.59 44.12
C MET A 183 -2.17 18.85 44.70
N GLY A 184 -1.79 19.81 43.85
CA GLY A 184 -1.27 21.10 44.28
C GLY A 184 -2.33 22.00 44.94
N LEU A 185 -3.59 21.91 44.47
CA LEU A 185 -4.72 22.64 45.04
C LEU A 185 -5.26 22.02 46.33
N PHE A 186 -5.24 20.68 46.41
CA PHE A 186 -5.68 19.91 47.56
C PHE A 186 -4.53 19.05 48.09
N PRO A 187 -3.60 19.63 48.89
CA PRO A 187 -2.41 18.94 49.37
C PRO A 187 -2.72 18.00 50.55
N THR A 188 -3.66 17.07 50.36
CA THR A 188 -4.03 16.04 51.33
C THR A 188 -3.57 14.66 50.86
N ASP A 189 -3.17 13.80 51.80
CA ASP A 189 -2.78 12.42 51.48
C ASP A 189 -3.93 11.61 50.85
N HIS A 190 -5.18 11.97 51.18
CA HIS A 190 -6.36 11.35 50.59
C HIS A 190 -6.47 11.65 49.09
N VAL A 191 -6.42 12.93 48.69
CA VAL A 191 -6.48 13.32 47.28
C VAL A 191 -5.28 12.76 46.53
N LYS A 192 -4.08 12.86 47.10
CA LYS A 192 -2.85 12.30 46.52
C LYS A 192 -3.01 10.82 46.19
N SER A 193 -3.49 10.03 47.15
CA SER A 193 -3.71 8.60 46.96
C SER A 193 -4.73 8.31 45.86
N VAL A 194 -5.90 8.98 45.90
CA VAL A 194 -6.96 8.75 44.91
C VAL A 194 -6.52 9.15 43.49
N VAL A 195 -5.81 10.27 43.35
CA VAL A 195 -5.28 10.74 42.06
C VAL A 195 -4.28 9.74 41.47
N TYR A 196 -3.34 9.22 42.26
CA TYR A 196 -2.40 8.21 41.79
C TYR A 196 -3.07 6.89 41.46
N LEU A 197 -4.13 6.49 42.17
CA LEU A 197 -4.90 5.28 41.83
C LEU A 197 -5.59 5.41 40.48
N VAL A 198 -6.22 6.56 40.19
CA VAL A 198 -6.80 6.83 38.85
C VAL A 198 -5.71 6.83 37.79
N THR A 199 -4.60 7.52 38.05
CA THR A 199 -3.44 7.57 37.15
C THR A 199 -2.88 6.17 36.88
N SER A 200 -2.79 5.32 37.90
CA SER A 200 -2.35 3.93 37.75
C SER A 200 -3.23 3.14 36.79
N SER A 201 -4.55 3.33 36.90
CA SER A 201 -5.51 2.63 36.06
C SER A 201 -5.49 3.14 34.63
N ILE A 202 -5.26 4.44 34.41
CA ILE A 202 -5.06 5.01 33.07
C ILE A 202 -3.79 4.42 32.44
N VAL A 203 -2.69 4.39 33.18
CA VAL A 203 -1.40 3.85 32.72
C VAL A 203 -1.51 2.38 32.32
N ASP A 204 -2.18 1.54 33.11
CA ASP A 204 -2.44 0.14 32.76
C ASP A 204 -3.16 0.00 31.41
N ARG A 205 -4.14 0.88 31.12
CA ARG A 205 -4.90 0.84 29.86
C ARG A 205 -4.11 1.38 28.68
N VAL A 206 -3.40 2.48 28.87
CA VAL A 206 -2.67 3.17 27.81
C VAL A 206 -1.46 2.36 27.34
N LEU A 207 -0.73 1.76 28.28
CA LEU A 207 0.51 1.01 28.00
C LEU A 207 0.26 -0.48 27.74
N GLY A 208 -0.89 -1.03 28.14
CA GLY A 208 -1.35 -2.38 27.77
C GLY A 208 -0.78 -3.52 28.62
N CYS A 209 0.09 -3.23 29.60
CA CYS A 209 0.54 -4.18 30.61
C CYS A 209 0.33 -3.55 31.99
N ASN A 210 0.43 -4.34 33.06
CA ASN A 210 0.18 -3.94 34.46
C ASN A 210 1.19 -2.89 35.01
N TYR A 211 1.67 -1.96 34.20
CA TYR A 211 2.62 -0.89 34.54
C TYR A 211 2.09 0.04 35.64
N GLY A 212 0.78 0.22 35.72
CA GLY A 212 0.11 0.92 36.80
C GLY A 212 0.29 0.25 38.16
N GLU A 213 0.66 -1.03 38.23
CA GLU A 213 1.00 -1.70 39.50
C GLU A 213 2.14 -0.97 40.22
N THR A 214 3.15 -0.50 39.48
CA THR A 214 4.24 0.28 40.06
C THR A 214 3.76 1.56 40.74
N ILE A 215 2.75 2.21 40.17
CA ILE A 215 2.16 3.44 40.73
C ILE A 215 1.34 3.09 41.98
N ARG A 216 0.56 1.99 41.94
CA ARG A 216 -0.21 1.53 43.11
C ARG A 216 0.69 1.18 44.29
N ASP A 217 1.85 0.59 44.04
CA ASP A 217 2.79 0.21 45.09
C ASP A 217 3.53 1.43 45.67
N ALA A 218 3.82 2.43 44.84
CA ALA A 218 4.62 3.59 45.24
C ALA A 218 3.79 4.82 45.69
N HIS A 219 2.47 4.87 45.46
CA HIS A 219 1.68 6.11 45.53
C HIS A 219 1.77 6.89 46.86
N ILE A 220 2.04 6.22 47.98
CA ILE A 220 2.18 6.83 49.30
C ILE A 220 3.42 7.74 49.35
N TYR A 221 4.49 7.32 48.66
CA TYR A 221 5.81 7.95 48.67
C TYR A 221 6.04 8.88 47.46
N LEU A 222 5.13 8.91 46.49
CA LEU A 222 5.22 9.80 45.34
C LEU A 222 4.89 11.26 45.71
N PRO A 223 5.72 12.23 45.30
CA PRO A 223 5.50 13.65 45.55
C PRO A 223 4.50 14.29 44.58
N SER A 224 3.75 15.28 45.06
CA SER A 224 2.77 16.00 44.24
C SER A 224 3.39 17.05 43.28
N ASP A 225 4.65 17.45 43.50
CA ASP A 225 5.36 18.40 42.62
C ASP A 225 6.14 17.65 41.51
N PRO A 226 5.89 17.95 40.22
CA PRO A 226 6.68 17.37 39.14
C PRO A 226 8.18 17.64 39.21
N THR A 227 8.64 18.72 39.84
CA THR A 227 10.07 18.98 40.06
C THR A 227 10.68 17.96 41.02
N GLU A 228 9.95 17.62 42.08
CA GLU A 228 10.34 16.59 43.04
C GLU A 228 10.32 15.20 42.42
N LEU A 229 9.37 14.91 41.52
CA LEU A 229 9.39 13.66 40.73
C LEU A 229 10.69 13.53 39.93
N MET A 230 11.12 14.60 39.25
CA MET A 230 12.37 14.58 38.47
C MET A 230 13.60 14.43 39.37
N TYR A 231 13.57 15.03 40.57
CA TYR A 231 14.63 14.89 41.56
C TYR A 231 14.76 13.45 42.08
N LEU A 232 13.64 12.80 42.43
CA LEU A 232 13.62 11.40 42.88
C LEU A 232 14.08 10.44 41.79
N LEU A 233 13.70 10.69 40.53
CA LEU A 233 14.15 9.90 39.40
C LEU A 233 15.69 9.83 39.32
N GLY A 234 16.36 10.97 39.51
CA GLY A 234 17.82 11.07 39.43
C GLY A 234 18.61 10.58 40.65
N GLN A 235 17.98 9.94 41.65
CA GLN A 235 18.69 9.45 42.84
C GLN A 235 19.23 8.02 42.69
N CYS A 236 20.22 7.67 43.52
CA CYS A 236 20.75 6.31 43.62
C CYS A 236 19.84 5.45 44.50
N SER A 237 19.37 4.30 43.99
CA SER A 237 18.38 3.44 44.64
C SER A 237 18.93 2.08 45.09
N THR A 238 20.27 1.90 45.11
CA THR A 238 20.91 0.59 45.34
C THR A 238 20.53 -0.08 46.67
N GLU A 239 20.10 0.69 47.67
CA GLU A 239 19.73 0.18 49.01
C GLU A 239 18.34 0.67 49.48
N ASP A 240 17.59 1.40 48.64
CA ASP A 240 16.29 1.97 49.01
C ASP A 240 15.17 1.43 48.11
N PHE A 241 14.44 0.44 48.62
CA PHE A 241 13.33 -0.18 47.93
C PHE A 241 12.18 0.80 47.64
N ASN A 242 11.90 1.72 48.56
CA ASN A 242 10.81 2.68 48.39
C ASN A 242 11.16 3.67 47.28
N LEU A 243 12.41 4.14 47.23
CA LEU A 243 12.91 4.98 46.15
C LEU A 243 12.89 4.24 44.80
N ALA A 244 13.34 2.99 44.75
CA ALA A 244 13.26 2.17 43.54
C ALA A 244 11.84 2.01 43.01
N SER A 245 10.87 1.77 43.92
CA SER A 245 9.45 1.68 43.59
C SER A 245 8.91 3.02 43.02
N CYS A 246 9.25 4.14 43.68
CA CYS A 246 8.92 5.49 43.17
C CYS A 246 9.50 5.75 41.78
N GLN A 247 10.75 5.36 41.52
CA GLN A 247 11.41 5.55 40.23
C GLN A 247 10.71 4.76 39.12
N CYS A 248 10.29 3.51 39.40
CA CYS A 248 9.51 2.71 38.44
C CYS A 248 8.14 3.36 38.12
N ALA A 249 7.47 3.89 39.13
CA ALA A 249 6.22 4.63 38.96
C ALA A 249 6.41 5.91 38.13
N ILE A 250 7.46 6.70 38.43
CA ILE A 250 7.80 7.92 37.70
C ILE A 250 8.09 7.63 36.23
N LEU A 251 8.91 6.60 35.95
CA LEU A 251 9.20 6.18 34.58
C LEU A 251 7.91 5.81 33.84
N SER A 252 7.02 5.04 34.47
CA SER A 252 5.73 4.63 33.88
C SER A 252 4.82 5.83 33.57
N ILE A 253 4.74 6.80 34.47
CA ILE A 253 3.97 8.04 34.26
C ILE A 253 4.56 8.84 33.10
N LEU A 254 5.89 9.07 33.08
CA LEU A 254 6.57 9.83 32.04
C LEU A 254 6.40 9.18 30.66
N TYR A 255 6.50 7.86 30.59
CA TYR A 255 6.31 7.16 29.32
C TYR A 255 4.86 7.21 28.84
N ALA A 256 3.87 7.09 29.73
CA ALA A 256 2.47 7.27 29.35
C ALA A 256 2.18 8.70 28.85
N CYS A 257 2.78 9.72 29.47
CA CYS A 257 2.67 11.12 29.02
C CYS A 257 3.18 11.31 27.57
N SER A 258 4.21 10.56 27.17
CA SER A 258 4.84 10.68 25.85
C SER A 258 3.86 10.47 24.69
N PHE A 259 2.86 9.58 24.84
CA PHE A 259 1.88 9.29 23.80
C PHE A 259 0.85 10.40 23.57
N TYR A 260 0.68 11.31 24.53
CA TYR A 260 -0.30 12.38 24.50
C TYR A 260 0.34 13.77 24.42
N ASN A 261 1.66 13.84 24.18
CA ASN A 261 2.45 15.08 24.14
C ASN A 261 2.31 15.93 25.42
N GLU A 262 2.03 15.30 26.56
CA GLU A 262 1.98 15.98 27.85
C GLU A 262 3.39 16.15 28.42
N ARG A 263 3.72 17.37 28.86
CA ARG A 263 5.03 17.70 29.43
C ARG A 263 4.90 18.01 30.90
N LEU A 264 5.31 17.06 31.75
CA LEU A 264 5.34 17.26 33.21
C LEU A 264 6.50 18.16 33.65
N ALA A 265 7.61 18.11 32.91
CA ALA A 265 8.78 18.95 33.08
C ALA A 265 9.36 19.29 31.69
N ALA A 266 10.33 20.20 31.65
CA ALA A 266 11.02 20.52 30.41
C ALA A 266 11.84 19.32 29.89
N ASP A 267 11.89 19.12 28.57
CA ASP A 267 12.54 17.95 27.95
C ASP A 267 14.01 17.77 28.38
N ASN A 268 14.73 18.88 28.62
CA ASN A 268 16.10 18.86 29.13
C ASN A 268 16.20 18.38 30.59
N GLN A 269 15.22 18.69 31.42
CA GLN A 269 15.16 18.25 32.81
C GLN A 269 14.81 16.76 32.89
N ILE A 270 13.84 16.32 32.07
CA ILE A 270 13.50 14.89 31.95
C ILE A 270 14.73 14.11 31.49
N LEU A 271 15.41 14.57 30.44
CA LEU A 271 16.62 13.92 29.94
C LEU A 271 17.71 13.84 31.01
N ALA A 272 18.02 14.95 31.68
CA ALA A 272 19.05 15.00 32.72
C ALA A 272 18.74 14.03 33.87
N SER A 273 17.49 13.97 34.33
CA SER A 273 17.07 13.04 35.39
C SER A 273 17.15 11.58 34.97
N VAL A 274 16.75 11.25 33.73
CA VAL A 274 16.87 9.88 33.19
C VAL A 274 18.34 9.48 33.00
N GLU A 275 19.18 10.39 32.51
CA GLU A 275 20.63 10.13 32.37
C GLU A 275 21.29 9.91 33.73
N GLN A 276 20.93 10.73 34.73
CA GLN A 276 21.42 10.55 36.09
C GLN A 276 20.95 9.22 36.69
N TYR A 277 19.70 8.82 36.45
CA TYR A 277 19.19 7.51 36.85
C TYR A 277 20.00 6.36 36.23
N ILE A 278 20.31 6.44 34.93
CA ILE A 278 21.11 5.42 34.22
C ILE A 278 22.54 5.36 34.80
N LEU A 279 23.18 6.50 35.05
CA LEU A 279 24.56 6.54 35.56
C LEU A 279 24.67 5.99 36.98
N LEU A 280 23.73 6.33 37.87
CA LEU A 280 23.78 5.92 39.27
C LEU A 280 23.32 4.48 39.49
N ASN A 281 22.38 3.98 38.68
CA ASN A 281 21.75 2.67 38.88
C ASN A 281 22.14 1.62 37.83
N GLY A 282 22.87 1.99 36.76
CA GLY A 282 23.19 1.12 35.62
C GLY A 282 23.91 -0.18 35.96
N GLY A 283 24.68 -0.20 37.05
CA GLY A 283 25.37 -1.40 37.54
C GLY A 283 24.48 -2.37 38.34
N ASN A 284 23.43 -1.88 39.01
CA ASN A 284 22.60 -2.62 39.95
C ASN A 284 21.15 -2.12 39.91
N PHE A 285 20.48 -2.23 38.76
CA PHE A 285 19.05 -2.02 38.66
C PHE A 285 18.32 -2.97 39.66
N PRO A 286 17.38 -2.47 40.49
CA PRO A 286 16.86 -3.18 41.66
C PRO A 286 16.19 -4.52 41.33
N TYR A 287 16.41 -5.51 42.20
CA TYR A 287 16.23 -6.95 41.93
C TYR A 287 14.79 -7.50 41.97
N GLU A 288 13.76 -6.70 42.29
CA GLU A 288 12.44 -7.24 42.68
C GLU A 288 11.25 -6.79 41.83
N ILE A 289 11.41 -5.84 40.90
CA ILE A 289 10.33 -5.41 40.00
C ILE A 289 10.65 -5.97 38.62
N ASN A 290 9.68 -6.64 37.98
CA ASN A 290 9.79 -7.38 36.70
C ASN A 290 10.83 -6.77 35.74
N PHE A 291 12.08 -7.23 35.86
CA PHE A 291 13.27 -6.46 35.51
C PHE A 291 13.30 -6.06 34.03
N SER A 292 13.00 -7.04 33.17
CA SER A 292 12.96 -6.89 31.72
C SER A 292 11.91 -5.86 31.29
N VAL A 293 10.78 -5.79 31.99
CA VAL A 293 9.66 -4.90 31.68
C VAL A 293 9.97 -3.44 32.00
N MET A 294 10.56 -3.16 33.17
CA MET A 294 10.94 -1.80 33.55
C MET A 294 12.15 -1.29 32.79
N PHE A 295 13.11 -2.17 32.51
CA PHE A 295 14.26 -1.82 31.68
C PHE A 295 13.84 -1.49 30.24
N THR A 296 12.91 -2.27 29.67
CA THR A 296 12.30 -1.97 28.37
C THR A 296 11.65 -0.59 28.36
N LEU A 297 10.90 -0.23 29.41
CA LEU A 297 10.26 1.08 29.52
C LEU A 297 11.30 2.22 29.60
N LEU A 298 12.37 2.03 30.37
CA LEU A 298 13.49 2.99 30.44
C LEU A 298 14.13 3.23 29.07
N VAL A 299 14.42 2.16 28.32
CA VAL A 299 14.99 2.24 26.96
C VAL A 299 14.08 3.05 26.06
N HIS A 300 12.78 2.76 26.07
CA HIS A 300 11.81 3.48 25.24
C HIS A 300 11.66 4.95 25.62
N LEU A 301 11.62 5.27 26.93
CA LEU A 301 11.53 6.65 27.40
C LEU A 301 12.81 7.42 27.03
N TYR A 302 13.98 6.85 27.25
CA TYR A 302 15.26 7.47 26.89
C TYR A 302 15.33 7.73 25.38
N ALA A 303 15.00 6.73 24.57
CA ALA A 303 14.98 6.84 23.11
C ALA A 303 13.97 7.90 22.63
N TYR A 304 12.78 7.98 23.23
CA TYR A 304 11.79 9.01 22.92
C TYR A 304 12.32 10.42 23.17
N VAL A 305 12.82 10.68 24.39
CA VAL A 305 13.33 12.00 24.79
C VAL A 305 14.52 12.40 23.92
N ARG A 306 15.41 11.45 23.60
CA ARG A 306 16.54 11.68 22.69
C ARG A 306 16.13 11.88 21.24
N GLY A 307 15.12 11.16 20.76
CA GLY A 307 14.55 11.35 19.43
C GLY A 307 13.96 12.74 19.23
N ILE A 308 13.26 13.28 20.23
CA ILE A 308 12.80 14.69 20.21
C ILE A 308 13.99 15.65 20.26
N SER A 309 14.94 15.39 21.15
CA SER A 309 16.12 16.24 21.36
C SER A 309 17.01 16.36 20.13
N TYR A 310 17.04 15.34 19.26
CA TYR A 310 17.78 15.35 18.00
C TYR A 310 17.34 16.50 17.08
N SER A 311 16.07 16.93 17.19
CA SER A 311 15.53 18.08 16.45
C SER A 311 15.82 19.44 17.11
N CYS A 312 16.17 19.48 18.40
CA CYS A 312 16.26 20.70 19.21
C CYS A 312 17.62 20.97 19.87
N SER A 313 18.67 20.19 19.55
CA SER A 313 20.05 20.40 20.05
C SER A 313 20.20 20.41 21.59
N ILE A 314 19.43 19.58 22.29
CA ILE A 314 19.53 19.46 23.76
C ILE A 314 20.84 18.73 24.11
N PRO A 315 21.68 19.26 25.04
CA PRO A 315 22.89 18.58 25.49
C PRO A 315 22.52 17.26 26.20
N HIS A 316 23.31 16.21 25.94
CA HIS A 316 23.10 14.87 26.50
C HIS A 316 24.42 14.29 27.02
N SER A 317 24.34 13.33 27.93
CA SER A 317 25.48 12.63 28.51
C SER A 317 25.89 11.42 27.66
N PRO A 318 27.07 11.44 27.00
CA PRO A 318 27.55 10.27 26.27
C PRO A 318 27.91 9.10 27.19
N GLU A 319 28.26 9.38 28.45
CA GLU A 319 28.53 8.34 29.45
C GLU A 319 27.25 7.56 29.78
N ALA A 320 26.14 8.28 29.99
CA ALA A 320 24.84 7.64 30.26
C ALA A 320 24.37 6.81 29.05
N GLU A 321 24.52 7.34 27.82
CA GLU A 321 24.19 6.60 26.59
C GLU A 321 25.00 5.29 26.50
N ASN A 322 26.32 5.36 26.70
CA ASN A 322 27.19 4.18 26.65
C ASN A 322 26.85 3.17 27.75
N THR A 323 26.54 3.62 28.97
CA THR A 323 26.07 2.75 30.05
C THR A 323 24.77 2.05 29.67
N LEU A 324 23.80 2.77 29.09
CA LEU A 324 22.54 2.16 28.64
C LEU A 324 22.78 1.10 27.56
N PHE A 325 23.60 1.40 26.55
CA PHE A 325 23.92 0.46 25.46
C PHE A 325 24.64 -0.79 25.99
N HIS A 326 25.53 -0.62 26.97
CA HIS A 326 26.19 -1.75 27.63
C HIS A 326 25.20 -2.64 28.38
N VAL A 327 24.21 -2.06 29.06
CA VAL A 327 23.18 -2.86 29.75
C VAL A 327 22.27 -3.57 28.74
N MET A 328 21.91 -2.92 27.63
CA MET A 328 21.09 -3.52 26.56
C MET A 328 21.73 -4.74 25.90
N THR A 329 23.06 -4.83 25.90
CA THR A 329 23.78 -6.00 25.36
C THR A 329 23.92 -7.14 26.38
N GLN A 330 23.88 -6.85 27.68
CA GLN A 330 24.09 -7.84 28.74
C GLN A 330 22.79 -8.41 29.33
N LYS A 331 21.68 -7.68 29.23
CA LYS A 331 20.43 -8.03 29.91
C LYS A 331 19.30 -8.28 28.93
N ASP A 332 18.43 -9.22 29.28
CA ASP A 332 17.23 -9.51 28.52
C ASP A 332 16.26 -8.32 28.57
N TRP A 333 15.84 -7.89 27.39
CA TRP A 333 14.81 -6.88 27.19
C TRP A 333 13.97 -7.28 25.98
N ASP A 334 12.76 -6.74 25.88
CA ASP A 334 11.84 -7.08 24.80
C ASP A 334 11.24 -5.80 24.21
N LEU A 335 11.62 -5.48 22.98
CA LEU A 335 11.15 -4.30 22.26
C LEU A 335 9.62 -4.27 22.15
N LEU A 336 8.98 -5.44 22.09
CA LEU A 336 7.54 -5.61 21.89
C LEU A 336 6.77 -5.81 23.19
N ALA A 337 7.41 -5.74 24.36
CA ALA A 337 6.72 -5.94 25.63
C ALA A 337 5.79 -4.76 26.01
N ILE A 338 5.98 -3.58 25.42
CA ILE A 338 5.20 -2.37 25.71
C ILE A 338 4.71 -1.72 24.43
N ARG A 339 3.60 -0.99 24.50
CA ARG A 339 3.21 -0.07 23.41
C ARG A 339 4.38 0.85 23.09
N VAL A 340 4.73 0.98 21.81
CA VAL A 340 5.93 1.72 21.39
C VAL A 340 5.62 3.01 20.64
N HIS A 341 6.36 4.08 20.97
CA HIS A 341 6.30 5.36 20.28
C HIS A 341 7.16 5.39 19.00
N PRO A 342 6.66 5.85 17.83
CA PRO A 342 7.43 5.87 16.57
C PRO A 342 8.76 6.62 16.65
N ILE A 343 8.78 7.76 17.35
CA ILE A 343 10.01 8.56 17.59
C ILE A 343 11.09 7.74 18.31
N ALA A 344 10.70 6.93 19.31
CA ALA A 344 11.64 6.11 20.07
C ALA A 344 12.26 5.02 19.18
N ILE A 345 11.42 4.31 18.41
CA ILE A 345 11.87 3.28 17.46
C ILE A 345 12.80 3.88 16.42
N LYS A 346 12.41 5.01 15.82
CA LYS A 346 13.24 5.69 14.84
C LYS A 346 14.63 6.00 15.39
N TRP A 347 14.71 6.53 16.62
CA TRP A 347 15.98 6.85 17.25
C TRP A 347 16.82 5.60 17.56
N LEU A 348 16.21 4.53 18.07
CA LEU A 348 16.91 3.26 18.35
C LEU A 348 17.57 2.71 17.08
N PHE A 349 16.82 2.64 15.98
CA PHE A 349 17.34 2.17 14.69
C PHE A 349 18.17 3.22 13.92
N GLN A 350 18.48 4.38 14.52
CA GLN A 350 19.50 5.30 13.97
C GLN A 350 20.90 5.00 14.54
N LYS A 351 21.00 4.20 15.61
CA LYS A 351 22.25 3.94 16.33
C LYS A 351 22.93 2.67 15.84
N GLN A 352 24.15 2.79 15.34
CA GLN A 352 24.93 1.65 14.85
C GLN A 352 25.46 0.78 16.00
N GLU A 353 25.67 1.38 17.18
CA GLU A 353 26.15 0.69 18.38
C GLU A 353 25.13 -0.33 18.92
N LEU A 354 23.85 -0.18 18.53
CA LEU A 354 22.75 -1.04 18.97
C LEU A 354 22.41 -2.17 17.98
N MET A 355 23.20 -2.35 16.92
CA MET A 355 22.89 -3.34 15.88
C MET A 355 22.72 -4.76 16.42
N GLU A 356 23.63 -5.22 17.27
CA GLU A 356 23.58 -6.57 17.84
C GLU A 356 22.34 -6.81 18.73
N PRO A 357 22.05 -5.97 19.76
CA PRO A 357 20.85 -6.18 20.57
C PRO A 357 19.56 -6.00 19.76
N LEU A 358 19.53 -5.09 18.76
CA LEU A 358 18.36 -4.90 17.90
C LEU A 358 18.14 -6.06 16.92
N ALA A 359 19.19 -6.78 16.51
CA ALA A 359 19.07 -7.94 15.62
C ALA A 359 18.21 -9.03 16.28
N PHE A 360 18.43 -9.31 17.56
CA PHE A 360 17.64 -10.26 18.33
C PHE A 360 16.18 -9.81 18.45
N GLN A 361 15.93 -8.53 18.72
CA GLN A 361 14.57 -7.98 18.79
C GLN A 361 13.84 -8.06 17.45
N MET A 362 14.52 -7.75 16.35
CA MET A 362 13.95 -7.87 15.01
C MET A 362 13.65 -9.33 14.64
N LEU A 363 14.48 -10.28 15.07
CA LEU A 363 14.18 -11.70 14.86
C LEU A 363 12.90 -12.11 15.62
N ASN A 364 12.77 -11.70 16.88
CA ASN A 364 11.55 -11.97 17.67
C ASN A 364 10.31 -11.31 17.05
N PHE A 365 10.45 -10.09 16.53
CA PHE A 365 9.40 -9.43 15.76
C PHE A 365 9.00 -10.24 14.52
N CYS A 366 9.97 -10.75 13.75
CA CYS A 366 9.68 -11.55 12.56
C CYS A 366 8.94 -12.86 12.90
N LYS A 367 9.34 -13.53 13.99
CA LYS A 367 8.67 -14.75 14.48
C LYS A 367 7.23 -14.46 14.88
N THR A 368 7.03 -13.44 15.72
CA THR A 368 5.71 -13.04 16.24
C THR A 368 4.76 -12.65 15.10
N PHE A 369 5.26 -11.93 14.09
CA PHE A 369 4.48 -11.55 12.91
C PHE A 369 3.89 -12.76 12.17
N CYS A 370 4.65 -13.84 12.04
CA CYS A 370 4.22 -15.04 11.32
C CYS A 370 3.29 -15.95 12.15
N GLU A 371 3.36 -15.89 13.47
CA GLU A 371 2.51 -16.69 14.37
C GLU A 371 1.10 -16.10 14.51
N ASP A 372 0.95 -14.77 14.43
CA ASP A 372 -0.27 -14.03 14.82
C ASP A 372 -0.89 -13.14 13.71
N GLU A 373 -0.79 -13.53 12.43
CA GLU A 373 -1.34 -12.76 11.28
C GLU A 373 -2.83 -12.36 11.45
N THR A 374 -3.62 -13.12 12.22
CA THR A 374 -5.06 -12.87 12.41
C THR A 374 -5.42 -12.06 13.66
N ILE A 375 -4.51 -11.91 14.63
CA ILE A 375 -4.80 -11.23 15.90
C ILE A 375 -4.37 -9.76 15.86
N MET A 376 -3.27 -9.44 15.15
CA MET A 376 -2.69 -8.09 15.04
C MET A 376 -3.62 -7.07 14.35
N LEU A 377 -4.53 -7.50 13.48
CA LEU A 377 -5.51 -6.62 12.82
C LEU A 377 -6.73 -6.26 13.69
N SER A 378 -6.92 -6.90 14.85
CA SER A 378 -8.19 -6.84 15.60
C SER A 378 -8.14 -6.14 16.96
N ASN A 379 -6.93 -5.91 17.50
CA ASN A 379 -6.71 -5.24 18.77
C ASN A 379 -5.95 -3.93 18.57
N SER A 380 -6.63 -2.81 18.82
CA SER A 380 -6.10 -1.45 18.77
C SER A 380 -5.05 -1.13 19.85
N SER A 381 -4.55 -2.12 20.58
CA SER A 381 -3.46 -1.98 21.55
C SER A 381 -2.16 -2.45 20.90
N GLN A 382 -1.63 -1.61 20.01
CA GLN A 382 -0.51 -1.86 19.11
C GLN A 382 0.83 -2.09 19.83
N LEU A 383 1.41 -3.28 19.66
CA LEU A 383 2.82 -3.60 19.86
C LEU A 383 3.45 -3.60 18.45
N VAL A 384 4.21 -2.56 18.09
CA VAL A 384 4.87 -2.32 16.77
C VAL A 384 4.13 -2.83 15.52
N ASP A 385 3.50 -1.91 14.78
CA ASP A 385 2.84 -2.22 13.50
C ASP A 385 3.86 -2.40 12.36
N ILE A 386 3.69 -3.44 11.53
CA ILE A 386 4.47 -3.66 10.31
C ILE A 386 4.40 -2.44 9.37
N GLN A 387 3.29 -1.70 9.39
CA GLN A 387 3.15 -0.46 8.64
C GLN A 387 4.13 0.61 9.13
N MET A 388 4.33 0.75 10.44
CA MET A 388 5.32 1.66 11.01
C MET A 388 6.74 1.27 10.58
N VAL A 389 7.06 -0.03 10.63
CA VAL A 389 8.38 -0.54 10.19
C VAL A 389 8.61 -0.24 8.71
N ALA A 390 7.60 -0.44 7.85
CA ALA A 390 7.70 -0.16 6.42
C ALA A 390 7.94 1.33 6.12
N GLU A 391 7.27 2.24 6.85
CA GLU A 391 7.48 3.68 6.75
C GLU A 391 8.90 4.09 7.16
N LEU A 392 9.44 3.48 8.23
CA LEU A 392 10.80 3.74 8.70
C LEU A 392 11.86 3.23 7.73
N VAL A 393 11.66 2.06 7.11
CA VAL A 393 12.53 1.56 6.04
C VAL A 393 12.50 2.52 4.85
N LEU A 394 11.31 2.96 4.42
CA LEU A 394 11.17 3.89 3.29
C LEU A 394 11.91 5.21 3.54
N SER A 395 11.93 5.70 4.78
CA SER A 395 12.62 6.95 5.12
C SER A 395 14.12 6.92 4.80
N GLY A 396 14.74 5.74 4.79
CA GLY A 396 16.18 5.56 4.57
C GLY A 396 17.08 6.13 5.68
N GLU A 397 16.50 6.71 6.74
CA GLU A 397 17.24 7.29 7.86
C GLU A 397 17.60 6.27 8.95
N THR A 398 17.08 5.05 8.85
CA THR A 398 17.24 3.97 9.84
C THR A 398 18.06 2.82 9.28
N VAL A 399 18.71 2.06 10.16
CA VAL A 399 19.48 0.86 9.81
C VAL A 399 18.61 -0.39 9.66
N ILE A 400 17.27 -0.26 9.66
CA ILE A 400 16.34 -1.41 9.66
C ILE A 400 16.55 -2.31 8.44
N SER A 401 16.68 -1.74 7.23
CA SER A 401 16.96 -2.52 6.01
C SER A 401 18.27 -3.28 6.13
N PHE A 402 19.33 -2.60 6.56
CA PHE A 402 20.66 -3.20 6.75
C PHE A 402 20.63 -4.30 7.82
N LEU A 403 19.93 -4.08 8.93
CA LEU A 403 19.76 -5.04 10.02
C LEU A 403 18.99 -6.28 9.57
N LEU A 404 17.87 -6.12 8.87
CA LEU A 404 17.07 -7.22 8.34
C LEU A 404 17.88 -8.07 7.34
N VAL A 405 18.64 -7.44 6.44
CA VAL A 405 19.49 -8.17 5.48
C VAL A 405 20.68 -8.84 6.17
N SER A 406 21.32 -8.17 7.13
CA SER A 406 22.40 -8.76 7.93
C SER A 406 21.92 -9.96 8.74
N LEU A 407 20.75 -9.85 9.36
CA LEU A 407 20.08 -10.91 10.09
C LEU A 407 19.74 -12.09 9.16
N LEU A 408 19.19 -11.81 7.97
CA LEU A 408 18.90 -12.83 6.97
C LEU A 408 20.18 -13.57 6.56
N ASN A 409 21.26 -12.86 6.27
CA ASN A 409 22.56 -13.45 5.90
C ASN A 409 23.14 -14.35 7.00
N GLN A 410 22.93 -14.01 8.27
CA GLN A 410 23.37 -14.82 9.40
C GLN A 410 22.51 -16.08 9.54
N ILE A 411 21.18 -15.93 9.52
CA ILE A 411 20.23 -17.04 9.74
C ILE A 411 20.24 -18.02 8.58
N VAL A 412 20.47 -17.58 7.34
CA VAL A 412 20.63 -18.48 6.19
C VAL A 412 21.82 -19.43 6.38
N LYS A 413 22.87 -19.03 7.13
CA LYS A 413 24.04 -19.87 7.38
C LYS A 413 23.92 -20.74 8.62
N GLU A 414 23.31 -20.23 9.68
CA GLU A 414 23.38 -20.83 11.03
C GLU A 414 22.01 -21.10 11.67
N GLY A 415 20.92 -20.61 11.10
CA GLY A 415 19.58 -20.64 11.68
C GLY A 415 18.68 -21.78 11.20
N THR A 416 17.45 -21.79 11.70
CA THR A 416 16.40 -22.75 11.33
C THR A 416 15.61 -22.31 10.09
N GLU A 417 14.97 -23.25 9.38
CA GLU A 417 14.13 -22.92 8.22
C GLU A 417 12.97 -21.95 8.59
N ASP A 418 12.35 -22.14 9.75
CA ASP A 418 11.25 -21.29 10.21
C ASP A 418 11.72 -19.84 10.51
N GLU A 419 12.95 -19.67 10.98
CA GLU A 419 13.57 -18.36 11.17
C GLU A 419 13.84 -17.66 9.83
N VAL A 420 14.39 -18.38 8.85
CA VAL A 420 14.58 -17.85 7.48
C VAL A 420 13.23 -17.44 6.90
N PHE A 421 12.22 -18.31 7.01
CA PHE A 421 10.87 -18.03 6.53
C PHE A 421 10.29 -16.76 7.16
N SER A 422 10.46 -16.59 8.47
CA SER A 422 9.92 -15.45 9.22
C SER A 422 10.52 -14.12 8.76
N VAL A 423 11.85 -14.06 8.61
CA VAL A 423 12.55 -12.84 8.18
C VAL A 423 12.22 -12.50 6.72
N VAL A 424 12.22 -13.49 5.82
CA VAL A 424 11.87 -13.28 4.40
C VAL A 424 10.42 -12.80 4.26
N SER A 425 9.50 -13.32 5.07
CA SER A 425 8.08 -12.91 5.05
C SER A 425 7.88 -11.48 5.51
N VAL A 426 8.59 -11.02 6.56
CA VAL A 426 8.55 -9.62 6.99
C VAL A 426 9.10 -8.68 5.92
N ILE A 427 10.22 -9.02 5.28
CA ILE A 427 10.77 -8.21 4.19
C ILE A 427 9.78 -8.16 3.00
N ALA A 428 9.14 -9.28 2.68
CA ALA A 428 8.11 -9.34 1.65
C ALA A 428 6.89 -8.47 1.98
N GLU A 429 6.42 -8.46 3.22
CA GLU A 429 5.30 -7.60 3.61
C GLU A 429 5.69 -6.12 3.60
N ILE A 430 6.91 -5.76 4.04
CA ILE A 430 7.43 -4.38 3.94
C ILE A 430 7.43 -3.88 2.50
N VAL A 431 7.96 -4.69 1.57
CA VAL A 431 7.96 -4.36 0.13
C VAL A 431 6.53 -4.28 -0.41
N THR A 432 5.62 -5.07 0.13
CA THR A 432 4.22 -5.05 -0.29
C THR A 432 3.49 -3.78 0.16
N ILE A 433 3.72 -3.34 1.41
CA ILE A 433 3.16 -2.10 1.97
C ILE A 433 3.79 -0.87 1.30
N SER A 434 5.11 -0.88 1.13
CA SER A 434 5.88 0.21 0.54
C SER A 434 6.84 -0.30 -0.53
N PRO A 435 6.39 -0.42 -1.80
CA PRO A 435 7.22 -0.95 -2.90
C PRO A 435 8.50 -0.16 -3.16
N CYS A 436 8.53 1.12 -2.83
CA CYS A 436 9.73 1.95 -2.97
C CYS A 436 10.85 1.58 -1.97
N SER A 437 10.55 0.79 -0.93
CA SER A 437 11.57 0.28 0.02
C SER A 437 12.55 -0.70 -0.62
N SER A 438 12.24 -1.26 -1.79
CA SER A 438 13.12 -2.17 -2.53
C SER A 438 14.49 -1.56 -2.84
N ASP A 439 14.56 -0.25 -3.08
CA ASP A 439 15.82 0.47 -3.27
C ASP A 439 16.74 0.36 -2.04
N GLN A 440 16.16 0.42 -0.84
CA GLN A 440 16.92 0.31 0.41
C GLN A 440 17.44 -1.12 0.61
N PHE A 441 16.63 -2.14 0.33
CA PHE A 441 17.07 -3.53 0.45
C PHE A 441 18.15 -3.90 -0.57
N ILE A 442 18.04 -3.44 -1.81
CA ILE A 442 19.10 -3.62 -2.82
C ILE A 442 20.40 -2.95 -2.35
N SER A 443 20.34 -1.73 -1.82
CA SER A 443 21.53 -1.03 -1.31
C SER A 443 22.20 -1.72 -0.12
N CYS A 444 21.50 -2.64 0.54
CA CYS A 444 22.02 -3.46 1.64
C CYS A 444 22.47 -4.87 1.18
N SER A 445 22.61 -5.13 -0.12
CA SER A 445 23.03 -6.41 -0.71
C SER A 445 22.13 -7.60 -0.37
N ILE A 446 20.80 -7.39 -0.38
CA ILE A 446 19.82 -8.49 -0.21
C ILE A 446 19.93 -9.59 -1.30
N VAL A 447 20.52 -9.24 -2.44
CA VAL A 447 20.70 -10.13 -3.60
C VAL A 447 21.58 -11.32 -3.24
N ASP A 448 22.62 -11.11 -2.45
CA ASP A 448 23.50 -12.17 -1.94
C ASP A 448 22.73 -13.16 -1.06
N SER A 449 21.83 -12.64 -0.19
CA SER A 449 20.97 -13.48 0.64
C SER A 449 20.07 -14.39 -0.20
N PHE A 450 19.51 -13.85 -1.30
CA PHE A 450 18.71 -14.66 -2.22
C PHE A 450 19.54 -15.76 -2.86
N HIS A 451 20.77 -15.45 -3.31
CA HIS A 451 21.65 -16.46 -3.88
C HIS A 451 21.93 -17.60 -2.89
N ASP A 452 22.22 -17.27 -1.63
CA ASP A 452 22.50 -18.26 -0.59
C ASP A 452 21.27 -19.13 -0.29
N ILE A 453 20.06 -18.55 -0.28
CA ILE A 453 18.80 -19.30 -0.13
C ILE A 453 18.62 -20.33 -1.27
N TYR A 454 18.91 -19.97 -2.52
CA TYR A 454 18.80 -20.91 -3.65
C TYR A 454 19.97 -21.91 -3.74
N CYS A 455 21.06 -21.69 -3.00
CA CYS A 455 22.15 -22.66 -2.90
C CYS A 455 21.89 -23.77 -1.87
N LEU A 456 20.99 -23.54 -0.91
CA LEU A 456 20.68 -24.46 0.17
C LEU A 456 19.37 -25.23 -0.09
N PRO A 457 19.21 -26.43 0.47
CA PRO A 457 18.07 -27.31 0.19
C PRO A 457 16.80 -26.92 0.99
N TYR A 458 16.42 -25.64 0.95
CA TYR A 458 15.24 -25.13 1.65
C TYR A 458 13.91 -25.62 1.06
N SER A 459 12.86 -25.61 1.89
CA SER A 459 11.50 -25.95 1.47
C SER A 459 10.93 -25.02 0.39
N SER A 460 10.01 -25.56 -0.43
CA SER A 460 9.31 -24.81 -1.49
C SER A 460 8.52 -23.60 -0.97
N ARG A 461 8.16 -23.60 0.32
CA ARG A 461 7.49 -22.48 1.00
C ARG A 461 8.39 -21.25 1.02
N ILE A 462 9.64 -21.39 1.48
CA ILE A 462 10.64 -20.30 1.53
C ILE A 462 10.95 -19.83 0.11
N GLN A 463 11.18 -20.77 -0.80
CA GLN A 463 11.53 -20.44 -2.18
C GLN A 463 10.39 -19.69 -2.91
N THR A 464 9.12 -20.03 -2.65
CA THR A 464 7.97 -19.33 -3.22
C THR A 464 7.88 -17.88 -2.73
N VAL A 465 7.99 -17.63 -1.42
CA VAL A 465 7.97 -16.27 -0.87
C VAL A 465 9.18 -15.47 -1.36
N CYS A 466 10.35 -16.10 -1.37
CA CYS A 466 11.58 -15.50 -1.91
C CYS A 466 11.43 -15.15 -3.41
N SER A 467 10.82 -16.03 -4.22
CA SER A 467 10.56 -15.78 -5.64
C SER A 467 9.67 -14.55 -5.86
N TYR A 468 8.58 -14.42 -5.09
CA TYR A 468 7.72 -13.23 -5.15
C TYR A 468 8.43 -11.97 -4.67
N LEU A 469 9.26 -12.08 -3.62
CA LEU A 469 10.04 -10.95 -3.12
C LEU A 469 11.04 -10.46 -4.18
N ILE A 470 11.79 -11.36 -4.83
CA ILE A 470 12.70 -11.02 -5.94
C ILE A 470 11.91 -10.34 -7.07
N PHE A 471 10.77 -10.91 -7.46
CA PHE A 471 9.91 -10.35 -8.50
C PHE A 471 9.43 -8.94 -8.15
N ASN A 472 8.95 -8.73 -6.93
CA ASN A 472 8.42 -7.45 -6.48
C ASN A 472 9.53 -6.39 -6.36
N ILE A 473 10.72 -6.76 -5.87
CA ILE A 473 11.90 -5.89 -5.85
C ILE A 473 12.27 -5.45 -7.26
N LEU A 474 12.36 -6.38 -8.22
CA LEU A 474 12.64 -6.05 -9.62
C LEU A 474 11.55 -5.17 -10.25
N CYS A 475 10.30 -5.32 -9.82
CA CYS A 475 9.19 -4.53 -10.33
C CYS A 475 9.16 -3.09 -9.80
N SER A 476 9.57 -2.86 -8.56
CA SER A 476 9.35 -1.59 -7.86
C SER A 476 10.59 -0.70 -7.75
N ALA A 477 11.79 -1.31 -7.73
CA ALA A 477 13.07 -0.62 -7.58
C ALA A 477 13.36 0.34 -8.75
N SER A 478 14.12 1.37 -8.45
CA SER A 478 14.53 2.39 -9.42
C SER A 478 15.68 1.88 -10.30
N ALA A 479 15.74 2.34 -11.55
CA ALA A 479 16.82 1.95 -12.47
C ALA A 479 18.23 2.32 -11.96
N LEU A 480 18.33 3.28 -11.03
CA LEU A 480 19.60 3.76 -10.46
C LEU A 480 20.20 2.79 -9.43
N THR A 481 19.39 1.98 -8.76
CA THR A 481 19.87 1.07 -7.69
C THR A 481 20.47 -0.23 -8.24
N PHE A 482 20.17 -0.59 -9.48
CA PHE A 482 20.74 -1.74 -10.17
C PHE A 482 22.15 -1.51 -10.75
N SER A 483 22.84 -0.43 -10.39
CA SER A 483 24.16 -0.10 -10.95
C SER A 483 25.28 -1.10 -10.60
N GLN A 484 25.07 -1.94 -9.59
CA GLN A 484 25.99 -3.03 -9.20
C GLN A 484 25.54 -4.34 -9.89
N GLU A 485 25.89 -4.51 -11.17
CA GLU A 485 25.48 -5.69 -11.95
C GLU A 485 26.09 -7.01 -11.46
N ASP A 486 27.19 -6.95 -10.71
CA ASP A 486 28.01 -8.11 -10.30
C ASP A 486 27.27 -9.06 -9.34
N GLU A 487 26.36 -8.57 -8.50
CA GLU A 487 25.61 -9.38 -7.52
C GLU A 487 24.45 -10.17 -8.19
N TRP A 488 23.86 -9.64 -9.26
CA TRP A 488 22.68 -10.22 -9.90
C TRP A 488 23.00 -11.39 -10.83
N LEU A 489 24.22 -11.46 -11.36
CA LEU A 489 24.63 -12.52 -12.28
C LEU A 489 24.69 -13.90 -11.58
N PRO A 490 25.37 -14.07 -10.42
CA PRO A 490 25.36 -15.33 -9.68
C PRO A 490 23.95 -15.82 -9.35
N LEU A 491 23.09 -14.92 -8.84
CA LEU A 491 21.69 -15.24 -8.57
C LEU A 491 20.98 -15.74 -9.82
N THR A 492 21.10 -15.01 -10.94
CA THR A 492 20.45 -15.37 -12.21
C THR A 492 20.90 -16.74 -12.71
N VAL A 493 22.20 -17.05 -12.66
CA VAL A 493 22.72 -18.37 -13.03
C VAL A 493 22.13 -19.46 -12.13
N LYS A 494 22.02 -19.21 -10.83
CA LYS A 494 21.43 -20.16 -9.88
C LYS A 494 19.94 -20.40 -10.13
N LEU A 495 19.18 -19.35 -10.41
CA LEU A 495 17.76 -19.47 -10.79
C LEU A 495 17.59 -20.27 -12.09
N LEU A 496 18.49 -20.10 -13.06
CA LEU A 496 18.50 -20.90 -14.30
C LEU A 496 18.82 -22.38 -14.03
N GLU A 497 19.79 -22.69 -13.16
CA GLU A 497 20.06 -24.08 -12.73
C GLU A 497 18.84 -24.73 -12.10
N PHE A 498 18.15 -24.00 -11.22
CA PHE A 498 16.94 -24.48 -10.57
C PHE A 498 15.84 -24.80 -11.58
N ILE A 499 15.56 -23.86 -12.50
CA ILE A 499 14.64 -24.05 -13.64
C ILE A 499 15.01 -25.29 -14.46
N ASN A 500 16.30 -25.48 -14.77
CA ASN A 500 16.77 -26.58 -15.60
C ASN A 500 16.64 -27.95 -14.92
N SER A 501 16.65 -27.99 -13.59
CA SER A 501 16.56 -29.23 -12.81
C SER A 501 15.14 -29.77 -12.64
N GLY A 502 14.10 -28.95 -12.89
CA GLY A 502 12.75 -29.22 -12.39
C GLY A 502 11.57 -29.01 -13.34
N ILE A 503 11.73 -28.41 -14.53
CA ILE A 503 10.58 -28.20 -15.43
C ILE A 503 10.22 -29.48 -16.18
N ASP A 504 9.30 -30.24 -15.61
CA ASP A 504 8.44 -31.12 -16.40
C ASP A 504 7.32 -30.25 -17.01
N TYR A 505 7.15 -30.26 -18.34
CA TYR A 505 6.15 -29.48 -19.09
C TYR A 505 4.69 -29.83 -18.74
N THR A 506 4.50 -30.79 -17.83
CA THR A 506 3.23 -31.22 -17.24
C THR A 506 3.02 -30.72 -15.81
N SER A 507 4.07 -30.21 -15.16
CA SER A 507 4.02 -29.83 -13.75
C SER A 507 3.36 -28.46 -13.56
N SER A 508 2.42 -28.38 -12.63
CA SER A 508 1.75 -27.15 -12.21
C SER A 508 2.59 -26.34 -11.21
N ASN A 509 3.93 -26.46 -11.26
CA ASN A 509 4.77 -25.89 -10.23
C ASN A 509 4.76 -24.35 -10.31
N GLN A 510 4.08 -23.72 -9.35
CA GLN A 510 3.88 -22.28 -9.28
C GLN A 510 5.21 -21.53 -9.15
N GLU A 511 6.19 -22.10 -8.46
CA GLU A 511 7.51 -21.49 -8.27
C GLU A 511 8.22 -21.26 -9.60
N HIS A 512 8.25 -22.26 -10.47
CA HIS A 512 8.87 -22.15 -11.80
C HIS A 512 8.21 -21.06 -12.65
N LYS A 513 6.89 -20.88 -12.53
CA LYS A 513 6.17 -19.80 -13.21
C LYS A 513 6.60 -18.42 -12.70
N ILE A 514 6.75 -18.29 -11.39
CA ILE A 514 7.20 -17.04 -10.76
C ILE A 514 8.63 -16.71 -11.20
N LEU A 515 9.52 -17.71 -11.22
CA LEU A 515 10.89 -17.54 -11.70
C LEU A 515 10.96 -17.12 -13.17
N ILE A 516 10.13 -17.67 -14.06
CA ILE A 516 10.04 -17.17 -15.45
C ILE A 516 9.64 -15.69 -15.47
N GLY A 517 8.72 -15.27 -14.60
CA GLY A 517 8.36 -13.86 -14.42
C GLY A 517 9.53 -13.00 -13.94
N VAL A 518 10.36 -13.50 -13.02
CA VAL A 518 11.60 -12.84 -12.58
C VAL A 518 12.56 -12.63 -13.76
N LEU A 519 12.77 -13.67 -14.59
CA LEU A 519 13.61 -13.57 -15.80
C LEU A 519 13.08 -12.53 -16.78
N CYS A 520 11.75 -12.41 -16.94
CA CYS A 520 11.14 -11.36 -17.78
C CYS A 520 11.51 -9.95 -17.31
N PHE A 521 11.55 -9.71 -16.00
CA PHE A 521 11.93 -8.41 -15.44
C PHE A 521 13.41 -8.09 -15.63
N VAL A 522 14.30 -9.07 -15.45
CA VAL A 522 15.73 -8.90 -15.74
C VAL A 522 15.93 -8.49 -17.20
N LEU A 523 15.24 -9.18 -18.13
CA LEU A 523 15.27 -8.84 -19.56
C LEU A 523 14.67 -7.46 -19.84
N HIS A 524 13.58 -7.07 -19.16
CA HIS A 524 12.98 -5.74 -19.30
C HIS A 524 13.95 -4.62 -18.92
N HIS A 525 14.62 -4.73 -17.77
CA HIS A 525 15.60 -3.74 -17.32
C HIS A 525 16.79 -3.63 -18.27
N SER A 526 17.23 -4.75 -18.85
CA SER A 526 18.34 -4.76 -19.81
C SER A 526 18.07 -4.00 -21.09
N ALA A 527 16.80 -3.87 -21.51
CA ALA A 527 16.42 -3.01 -22.63
C ALA A 527 16.68 -1.51 -22.34
N SER A 528 16.91 -1.13 -21.08
CA SER A 528 17.34 0.20 -20.65
C SER A 528 18.84 0.27 -20.31
N LYS A 529 19.63 -0.75 -20.69
CA LYS A 529 21.07 -0.91 -20.41
C LYS A 529 21.42 -1.13 -18.93
N VAL A 530 20.56 -1.85 -18.21
CA VAL A 530 20.73 -2.19 -16.78
C VAL A 530 20.55 -3.70 -16.60
N LEU A 531 21.40 -4.38 -15.83
CA LEU A 531 21.43 -5.85 -15.71
C LEU A 531 21.79 -6.55 -17.02
N VAL A 532 22.79 -6.03 -17.75
CA VAL A 532 23.17 -6.55 -19.07
C VAL A 532 23.79 -7.95 -19.00
N GLU A 533 24.74 -8.19 -18.09
CA GLU A 533 25.37 -9.51 -17.94
C GLU A 533 24.39 -10.60 -17.47
N PRO A 534 23.52 -10.38 -16.45
CA PRO A 534 22.43 -11.28 -16.13
C PRO A 534 21.53 -11.62 -17.31
N ALA A 535 21.15 -10.62 -18.11
CA ALA A 535 20.31 -10.83 -19.29
C ALA A 535 21.02 -11.67 -20.37
N LYS A 536 22.33 -11.51 -20.58
CA LYS A 536 23.12 -12.39 -21.48
C LYS A 536 23.05 -13.85 -21.03
N ALA A 537 23.19 -14.11 -19.73
CA ALA A 537 23.12 -15.46 -19.19
C ALA A 537 21.76 -16.13 -19.45
N ILE A 538 20.66 -15.37 -19.39
CA ILE A 538 19.30 -15.83 -19.70
C ILE A 538 19.16 -16.13 -21.19
N ILE A 539 19.54 -15.17 -22.04
CA ILE A 539 19.37 -15.21 -23.49
C ILE A 539 20.14 -16.37 -24.13
N LEU A 540 21.33 -16.68 -23.63
CA LEU A 540 22.23 -17.70 -24.16
C LEU A 540 22.08 -19.08 -23.48
N ASN A 541 21.09 -19.25 -22.59
CA ASN A 541 20.90 -20.51 -21.88
C ASN A 541 20.27 -21.58 -22.79
N SER A 542 21.06 -22.57 -23.20
CA SER A 542 20.62 -23.62 -24.13
C SER A 542 19.44 -24.45 -23.63
N SER A 543 19.38 -24.73 -22.32
CA SER A 543 18.28 -25.48 -21.71
C SER A 543 16.97 -24.71 -21.76
N LEU A 544 16.98 -23.41 -21.44
CA LEU A 544 15.82 -22.53 -21.51
C LEU A 544 15.31 -22.36 -22.96
N VAL A 545 16.23 -22.27 -23.93
CA VAL A 545 15.89 -22.28 -25.36
C VAL A 545 15.18 -23.58 -25.73
N SER A 546 15.77 -24.73 -25.36
CA SER A 546 15.19 -26.04 -25.67
C SER A 546 13.79 -26.23 -25.03
N LEU A 547 13.59 -25.71 -23.82
CA LEU A 547 12.31 -25.75 -23.13
C LEU A 547 11.27 -24.89 -23.85
N THR A 548 11.65 -23.68 -24.26
CA THR A 548 10.80 -22.76 -25.01
C THR A 548 10.37 -23.40 -26.33
N ASP A 549 11.32 -24.00 -27.06
CA ASP A 549 11.04 -24.72 -28.31
C ASP A 549 10.06 -25.88 -28.09
N VAL A 550 10.25 -26.70 -27.05
CA VAL A 550 9.33 -27.81 -26.73
C VAL A 550 7.91 -27.32 -26.43
N ILE A 551 7.77 -26.26 -25.63
CA ILE A 551 6.46 -25.71 -25.24
C ILE A 551 5.76 -25.10 -26.46
N VAL A 552 6.48 -24.32 -27.27
CA VAL A 552 5.95 -23.68 -28.48
C VAL A 552 5.57 -24.72 -29.52
N GLN A 553 6.43 -25.71 -29.80
CA GLN A 553 6.12 -26.78 -30.75
C GLN A 553 4.91 -27.61 -30.30
N LYS A 554 4.80 -27.89 -28.99
CA LYS A 554 3.62 -28.57 -28.43
C LYS A 554 2.36 -27.74 -28.64
N ALA A 555 2.38 -26.44 -28.36
CA ALA A 555 1.24 -25.55 -28.62
C ALA A 555 0.88 -25.50 -30.12
N CYS A 556 1.87 -25.34 -30.98
CA CYS A 556 1.72 -25.33 -32.44
C CYS A 556 1.14 -26.66 -32.98
N SER A 557 1.57 -27.81 -32.45
CA SER A 557 1.11 -29.14 -32.87
C SER A 557 -0.38 -29.39 -32.62
N LYS A 558 -0.98 -28.67 -31.65
CA LYS A 558 -2.41 -28.79 -31.33
C LYS A 558 -3.32 -28.16 -32.38
N GLY A 559 -2.83 -27.22 -33.18
CA GLY A 559 -3.60 -26.54 -34.22
C GLY A 559 -4.92 -25.97 -33.66
N PRO A 560 -6.08 -26.20 -34.30
CA PRO A 560 -7.38 -25.68 -33.85
C PRO A 560 -7.78 -26.06 -32.41
N SER A 561 -7.25 -27.18 -31.88
CA SER A 561 -7.56 -27.62 -30.51
C SER A 561 -6.83 -26.80 -29.42
N LEU A 562 -5.91 -25.91 -29.81
CA LEU A 562 -5.15 -25.07 -28.89
C LEU A 562 -6.05 -24.16 -28.04
N PHE A 563 -7.15 -23.66 -28.61
CA PHE A 563 -8.10 -22.80 -27.90
C PHE A 563 -8.68 -23.48 -26.65
N GLN A 564 -9.10 -24.74 -26.78
CA GLN A 564 -9.69 -25.53 -25.68
C GLN A 564 -8.64 -26.00 -24.65
N HIS A 565 -7.39 -26.14 -25.07
CA HIS A 565 -6.31 -26.60 -24.20
C HIS A 565 -5.61 -25.46 -23.42
N ASN A 566 -5.86 -24.19 -23.76
CA ASN A 566 -5.19 -23.04 -23.15
C ASN A 566 -6.08 -22.20 -22.22
N GLN A 567 -7.39 -22.09 -22.47
CA GLN A 567 -8.26 -21.29 -21.60
C GLN A 567 -8.31 -21.90 -20.20
N ASP A 568 -7.89 -21.12 -19.20
CA ASP A 568 -7.90 -21.45 -17.77
C ASP A 568 -7.20 -22.76 -17.42
N THR A 569 -6.14 -23.11 -18.17
CA THR A 569 -5.29 -24.27 -17.89
C THR A 569 -3.89 -23.85 -17.46
N ALA A 570 -3.25 -24.68 -16.62
CA ALA A 570 -1.86 -24.47 -16.21
C ALA A 570 -0.88 -24.41 -17.39
N PHE A 571 -1.19 -25.09 -18.51
CA PHE A 571 -0.40 -25.02 -19.74
C PHE A 571 -0.58 -23.68 -20.46
N GLY A 572 -1.80 -23.12 -20.49
CA GLY A 572 -2.06 -21.81 -21.08
C GLY A 572 -1.36 -20.67 -20.34
N GLU A 573 -1.34 -20.72 -19.01
CA GLU A 573 -0.56 -19.79 -18.17
C GLU A 573 0.94 -19.89 -18.46
N LEU A 574 1.49 -21.12 -18.47
CA LEU A 574 2.91 -21.35 -18.77
C LEU A 574 3.28 -20.87 -20.17
N LEU A 575 2.44 -21.15 -21.17
CA LEU A 575 2.66 -20.66 -22.54
C LEU A 575 2.64 -19.14 -22.60
N SER A 576 1.73 -18.48 -21.87
CA SER A 576 1.67 -17.01 -21.81
C SER A 576 2.95 -16.43 -21.21
N LEU A 577 3.45 -17.00 -20.11
CA LEU A 577 4.71 -16.59 -19.49
C LEU A 577 5.92 -16.81 -20.41
N VAL A 578 6.01 -17.95 -21.08
CA VAL A 578 7.09 -18.25 -22.03
C VAL A 578 7.07 -17.29 -23.22
N LEU A 579 5.89 -16.94 -23.73
CA LEU A 579 5.78 -15.95 -24.81
C LEU A 579 6.14 -14.54 -24.36
N LEU A 580 5.79 -14.16 -23.12
CA LEU A 580 6.24 -12.89 -22.52
C LEU A 580 7.76 -12.88 -22.34
N LEU A 581 8.35 -13.97 -21.87
CA LEU A 581 9.79 -14.14 -21.76
C LEU A 581 10.48 -13.93 -23.11
N VAL A 582 9.93 -14.52 -24.18
CA VAL A 582 10.42 -14.31 -25.55
C VAL A 582 10.24 -12.86 -25.99
N PHE A 583 9.13 -12.22 -25.68
CA PHE A 583 8.95 -10.81 -26.01
C PHE A 583 10.04 -9.93 -25.37
N PHE A 584 10.29 -10.10 -24.07
CA PHE A 584 11.33 -9.34 -23.37
C PHE A 584 12.74 -9.74 -23.84
N SER A 585 12.97 -11.01 -24.21
CA SER A 585 14.25 -11.45 -24.75
C SER A 585 14.55 -10.76 -26.07
N LEU A 586 13.59 -10.64 -26.99
CA LEU A 586 13.75 -9.95 -28.27
C LEU A 586 14.11 -8.47 -28.07
N ARG A 587 13.49 -7.78 -27.11
CA ARG A 587 13.82 -6.39 -26.81
C ARG A 587 15.22 -6.23 -26.21
N SER A 588 15.56 -7.09 -25.26
CA SER A 588 16.88 -7.14 -24.64
C SER A 588 17.99 -7.44 -25.67
N LEU A 589 17.72 -8.39 -26.57
CA LEU A 589 18.64 -8.81 -27.62
C LEU A 589 19.14 -7.64 -28.48
N HIS A 590 18.22 -6.76 -28.87
CA HIS A 590 18.53 -5.56 -29.64
C HIS A 590 19.52 -4.65 -28.91
N THR A 591 19.39 -4.49 -27.60
CA THR A 591 20.27 -3.62 -26.82
C THR A 591 21.64 -4.25 -26.51
N ILE A 592 21.70 -5.57 -26.38
CA ILE A 592 22.90 -6.27 -25.89
C ILE A 592 23.81 -6.74 -27.03
N LEU A 593 23.23 -7.26 -28.13
CA LEU A 593 23.93 -8.00 -29.17
C LEU A 593 23.70 -7.42 -30.59
N GLU A 594 23.41 -6.12 -30.68
CA GLU A 594 23.00 -5.42 -31.93
C GLU A 594 23.89 -5.75 -33.14
N ALA A 595 25.20 -5.91 -32.95
CA ALA A 595 26.17 -6.13 -34.03
C ALA A 595 26.41 -7.61 -34.38
N SER A 596 26.03 -8.57 -33.54
CA SER A 596 26.40 -9.98 -33.69
C SER A 596 25.28 -10.89 -34.20
N ILE A 597 24.05 -10.39 -34.31
CA ILE A 597 22.87 -11.21 -34.62
C ILE A 597 22.31 -10.86 -35.99
N ASP A 598 22.06 -11.89 -36.79
CA ASP A 598 21.30 -11.78 -38.03
C ASP A 598 19.81 -12.01 -37.73
N TRP A 599 19.03 -10.93 -37.66
CA TRP A 599 17.60 -11.02 -37.35
C TRP A 599 16.82 -11.76 -38.45
N GLN A 600 17.40 -11.93 -39.64
CA GLN A 600 16.77 -12.71 -40.70
C GLN A 600 16.76 -14.21 -40.42
N ASP A 601 17.52 -14.70 -39.42
CA ASP A 601 17.48 -16.12 -39.03
C ASP A 601 16.10 -16.53 -38.49
N PHE A 602 15.36 -15.59 -37.87
CA PHE A 602 13.97 -15.81 -37.43
C PHE A 602 12.95 -15.92 -38.59
N LEU A 603 13.37 -15.62 -39.83
CA LEU A 603 12.57 -15.80 -41.05
C LEU A 603 12.88 -17.11 -41.79
N GLN A 604 13.93 -17.85 -41.41
CA GLN A 604 14.28 -19.07 -42.13
C GLN A 604 13.28 -20.18 -41.76
N HIS A 605 12.73 -20.85 -42.78
CA HIS A 605 11.98 -22.08 -42.60
C HIS A 605 12.97 -23.23 -42.77
N SER A 606 13.47 -23.77 -41.66
CA SER A 606 14.39 -24.89 -41.75
C SER A 606 13.61 -26.21 -41.74
N GLU A 607 13.84 -27.05 -42.75
CA GLU A 607 13.61 -28.51 -42.63
C GLU A 607 14.70 -29.16 -41.77
N ASP A 608 15.80 -28.45 -41.50
CA ASP A 608 16.86 -28.83 -40.57
C ASP A 608 16.64 -28.16 -39.20
N ILE A 609 16.35 -28.98 -38.19
CA ILE A 609 16.11 -28.58 -36.80
C ILE A 609 17.43 -28.07 -36.19
N GLN A 610 17.85 -26.85 -36.51
CA GLN A 610 18.84 -26.13 -35.71
C GLN A 610 18.08 -25.17 -34.81
N SER A 611 17.97 -25.54 -33.53
CA SER A 611 17.52 -24.64 -32.47
C SER A 611 18.37 -23.37 -32.51
N PHE A 612 17.75 -22.21 -32.31
CA PHE A 612 18.50 -20.97 -32.19
C PHE A 612 19.56 -21.10 -31.09
N SER A 613 20.70 -20.43 -31.26
CA SER A 613 21.67 -20.28 -30.16
C SER A 613 21.18 -19.33 -29.07
N VAL A 614 20.01 -18.74 -29.26
CA VAL A 614 19.46 -17.63 -28.48
C VAL A 614 17.96 -17.83 -28.23
N LEU A 615 17.48 -17.40 -27.07
CA LEU A 615 16.07 -17.37 -26.71
C LEU A 615 15.23 -16.49 -27.64
N GLY A 616 14.48 -17.12 -28.54
CA GLY A 616 13.56 -16.48 -29.49
C GLY A 616 12.59 -17.47 -30.11
N ILE A 617 11.71 -17.00 -30.99
CA ILE A 617 10.71 -17.85 -31.68
C ILE A 617 10.70 -17.51 -33.18
N PRO A 618 10.63 -18.51 -34.08
CA PRO A 618 10.50 -18.24 -35.51
C PRO A 618 9.19 -17.54 -35.86
N CYS A 619 9.21 -16.69 -36.91
CA CYS A 619 7.99 -16.02 -37.38
C CYS A 619 6.86 -17.00 -37.76
N HIS A 620 7.22 -18.20 -38.23
CA HIS A 620 6.28 -19.26 -38.59
C HIS A 620 5.42 -19.69 -37.39
N ASP A 621 6.07 -19.95 -36.25
CA ASP A 621 5.38 -20.46 -35.07
C ASP A 621 4.56 -19.35 -34.41
N LEU A 622 5.04 -18.10 -34.41
CA LEU A 622 4.24 -16.94 -34.03
C LEU A 622 2.96 -16.83 -34.87
N CYS A 623 3.06 -17.00 -36.20
CA CYS A 623 1.88 -16.99 -37.08
C CYS A 623 0.90 -18.13 -36.76
N ARG A 624 1.39 -19.34 -36.44
CA ARG A 624 0.53 -20.46 -36.02
C ARG A 624 -0.19 -20.16 -34.70
N LEU A 625 0.53 -19.61 -33.72
CA LEU A 625 -0.05 -19.19 -32.44
C LEU A 625 -1.07 -18.07 -32.61
N MET A 626 -0.82 -17.09 -33.48
CA MET A 626 -1.78 -16.04 -33.82
C MET A 626 -3.04 -16.59 -34.50
N HIS A 627 -2.89 -17.59 -35.37
CA HIS A 627 -4.03 -18.18 -36.09
C HIS A 627 -4.92 -19.03 -35.19
N PHE A 628 -4.34 -19.89 -34.35
CA PHE A 628 -5.09 -20.87 -33.55
C PHE A 628 -5.24 -20.55 -32.05
N GLY A 629 -4.46 -19.61 -31.51
CA GLY A 629 -4.39 -19.34 -30.07
C GLY A 629 -5.61 -18.57 -29.52
N PRO A 630 -5.82 -18.58 -28.18
CA PRO A 630 -6.79 -17.71 -27.51
C PRO A 630 -6.33 -16.23 -27.50
N PRO A 631 -7.20 -15.27 -27.12
CA PRO A 631 -6.92 -13.83 -27.22
C PRO A 631 -5.59 -13.38 -26.58
N SER A 632 -5.26 -13.83 -25.37
CA SER A 632 -4.01 -13.48 -24.68
C SER A 632 -2.76 -13.93 -25.45
N ILE A 633 -2.81 -15.14 -26.02
CA ILE A 633 -1.72 -15.70 -26.83
C ILE A 633 -1.60 -14.95 -28.16
N LYS A 634 -2.73 -14.61 -28.82
CA LYS A 634 -2.72 -13.80 -30.04
C LYS A 634 -2.10 -12.42 -29.78
N LEU A 635 -2.41 -11.81 -28.64
CA LEU A 635 -1.86 -10.52 -28.24
C LEU A 635 -0.34 -10.58 -28.12
N ILE A 636 0.21 -11.48 -27.30
CA ILE A 636 1.66 -11.58 -27.10
C ILE A 636 2.35 -11.98 -28.43
N ALA A 637 1.83 -13.00 -29.14
CA ALA A 637 2.45 -13.47 -30.38
C ALA A 637 2.46 -12.38 -31.47
N SER A 638 1.39 -11.58 -31.60
CA SER A 638 1.35 -10.45 -32.52
C SER A 638 2.35 -9.36 -32.16
N GLN A 639 2.58 -9.13 -30.85
CA GLN A 639 3.58 -8.17 -30.37
C GLN A 639 5.01 -8.66 -30.66
N CYS A 640 5.31 -9.94 -30.42
CA CYS A 640 6.60 -10.54 -30.78
C CYS A 640 6.86 -10.45 -32.28
N LEU A 641 5.85 -10.74 -33.11
CA LEU A 641 5.97 -10.66 -34.57
C LEU A 641 6.27 -9.23 -35.02
N LEU A 642 5.59 -8.24 -34.43
CA LEU A 642 5.84 -6.83 -34.73
C LEU A 642 7.27 -6.42 -34.36
N GLU A 643 7.75 -6.79 -33.18
CA GLU A 643 9.13 -6.50 -32.75
C GLU A 643 10.13 -7.11 -33.73
N LEU A 644 10.00 -8.40 -34.06
CA LEU A 644 10.88 -9.10 -35.00
C LEU A 644 10.91 -8.43 -36.39
N LEU A 645 9.74 -8.19 -36.99
CA LEU A 645 9.66 -7.59 -38.32
C LEU A 645 10.24 -6.17 -38.33
N THR A 646 10.04 -5.40 -37.26
CA THR A 646 10.63 -4.06 -37.10
C THR A 646 12.15 -4.16 -37.07
N ARG A 647 12.72 -5.06 -36.26
CA ARG A 647 14.19 -5.26 -36.19
C ARG A 647 14.80 -5.74 -37.49
N ILE A 648 14.13 -6.66 -38.18
CA ILE A 648 14.54 -7.11 -39.51
C ILE A 648 14.53 -5.93 -40.48
N SER A 649 13.49 -5.10 -40.44
CA SER A 649 13.39 -3.90 -41.27
C SER A 649 14.53 -2.92 -41.00
N ASP A 650 14.80 -2.62 -39.73
CA ASP A 650 15.87 -1.71 -39.32
C ASP A 650 17.24 -2.22 -39.78
N GLN A 651 17.55 -3.50 -39.51
CA GLN A 651 18.81 -4.12 -39.95
C GLN A 651 18.97 -4.06 -41.47
N ARG A 652 17.90 -4.31 -42.23
CA ARG A 652 17.91 -4.23 -43.70
C ARG A 652 18.10 -2.81 -44.20
N THR A 653 17.49 -1.80 -43.56
CA THR A 653 17.70 -0.39 -43.93
C THR A 653 19.15 0.04 -43.73
N CYS A 654 19.82 -0.45 -42.69
CA CYS A 654 21.22 -0.14 -42.41
C CYS A 654 22.22 -0.89 -43.31
N THR A 655 21.94 -2.16 -43.63
CA THR A 655 22.89 -3.05 -44.33
C THR A 655 22.61 -3.23 -45.82
N ASN A 656 21.44 -2.80 -46.32
CA ASN A 656 20.94 -3.11 -47.66
C ASN A 656 20.94 -4.61 -48.01
N ALA A 657 20.76 -5.48 -47.01
CA ALA A 657 20.72 -6.93 -47.20
C ALA A 657 19.45 -7.41 -47.93
N GLU A 658 19.62 -8.39 -48.84
CA GLU A 658 18.51 -9.11 -49.46
C GLU A 658 17.75 -9.96 -48.42
N LEU A 659 16.46 -10.20 -48.66
CA LEU A 659 15.60 -10.98 -47.77
C LEU A 659 15.88 -12.48 -47.92
N ARG A 660 16.24 -13.15 -46.83
CA ARG A 660 16.49 -14.61 -46.78
C ARG A 660 15.23 -15.42 -46.50
N CYS A 661 14.18 -15.21 -47.29
CA CYS A 661 12.90 -15.90 -47.15
C CYS A 661 12.26 -16.15 -48.51
N SER A 662 11.58 -17.30 -48.66
CA SER A 662 10.87 -17.60 -49.91
C SER A 662 9.62 -16.72 -50.07
N VAL A 663 9.29 -16.30 -51.29
CA VAL A 663 8.06 -15.55 -51.61
C VAL A 663 6.81 -16.26 -51.08
N LYS A 664 6.78 -17.60 -51.11
CA LYS A 664 5.66 -18.40 -50.57
C LYS A 664 5.52 -18.24 -49.07
N TYR A 665 6.63 -18.28 -48.33
CA TYR A 665 6.63 -18.13 -46.88
C TYR A 665 6.23 -16.71 -46.47
N LEU A 666 6.72 -15.68 -47.16
CA LEU A 666 6.29 -14.30 -46.94
C LEU A 666 4.79 -14.11 -47.18
N LYS A 667 4.24 -14.72 -48.24
CA LYS A 667 2.79 -14.71 -48.51
C LYS A 667 1.98 -15.35 -47.37
N SER A 668 2.49 -16.39 -46.73
CA SER A 668 1.82 -17.02 -45.57
C SER A 668 1.77 -16.08 -44.37
N ILE A 669 2.87 -15.38 -44.05
CA ILE A 669 2.91 -14.38 -42.96
C ILE A 669 1.92 -13.24 -43.24
N ILE A 670 1.92 -12.74 -44.49
CA ILE A 670 0.97 -11.71 -44.94
C ILE A 670 -0.48 -12.20 -44.77
N ALA A 671 -0.81 -13.42 -45.20
CA ALA A 671 -2.17 -13.93 -45.10
C ALA A 671 -2.68 -14.05 -43.65
N VAL A 672 -1.84 -14.49 -42.71
CA VAL A 672 -2.21 -14.59 -41.29
C VAL A 672 -2.42 -13.21 -40.68
N THR A 673 -1.52 -12.26 -40.97
CA THR A 673 -1.63 -10.89 -40.46
C THR A 673 -2.82 -10.14 -41.05
N GLU A 674 -3.09 -10.28 -42.37
CA GLU A 674 -4.27 -9.76 -43.05
C GLU A 674 -5.57 -10.23 -42.39
N GLY A 675 -5.67 -11.52 -42.07
CA GLY A 675 -6.84 -12.10 -41.42
C GLY A 675 -7.13 -11.57 -40.01
N LEU A 676 -6.15 -10.95 -39.35
CA LEU A 676 -6.26 -10.45 -37.97
C LEU A 676 -6.34 -8.92 -37.87
N VAL A 677 -6.26 -8.19 -38.99
CA VAL A 677 -6.48 -6.72 -39.02
C VAL A 677 -7.88 -6.34 -38.52
N PHE A 678 -8.86 -7.23 -38.67
CA PHE A 678 -10.23 -7.04 -38.18
C PHE A 678 -10.53 -7.79 -36.87
N SER A 679 -9.50 -8.15 -36.10
CA SER A 679 -9.67 -8.77 -34.78
C SER A 679 -10.53 -7.88 -33.86
N GLU A 680 -11.36 -8.51 -33.01
CA GLU A 680 -12.11 -7.83 -31.95
C GLU A 680 -11.16 -7.18 -30.93
N ASP A 681 -10.02 -7.81 -30.66
CA ASP A 681 -8.94 -7.22 -29.88
C ASP A 681 -8.22 -6.14 -30.70
N SER A 682 -8.44 -4.88 -30.32
CA SER A 682 -7.86 -3.72 -30.99
C SER A 682 -6.34 -3.67 -30.96
N LYS A 683 -5.68 -4.26 -29.95
CA LYS A 683 -4.21 -4.30 -29.88
C LYS A 683 -3.66 -5.33 -30.85
N VAL A 684 -4.28 -6.52 -30.94
CA VAL A 684 -3.92 -7.52 -31.96
C VAL A 684 -4.10 -6.95 -33.36
N ALA A 685 -5.22 -6.30 -33.63
CA ALA A 685 -5.49 -5.65 -34.91
C ALA A 685 -4.44 -4.58 -35.25
N GLY A 686 -4.08 -3.75 -34.26
CA GLY A 686 -3.05 -2.73 -34.41
C GLY A 686 -1.66 -3.30 -34.70
N ASN A 687 -1.27 -4.35 -33.96
CA ASN A 687 0.00 -5.04 -34.17
C ASN A 687 0.08 -5.65 -35.58
N CYS A 688 -1.00 -6.32 -36.03
CA CYS A 688 -1.07 -6.89 -37.38
C CYS A 688 -1.01 -5.83 -38.47
N GLY A 689 -1.73 -4.70 -38.30
CA GLY A 689 -1.67 -3.57 -39.23
C GLY A 689 -0.27 -2.95 -39.31
N ALA A 690 0.44 -2.86 -38.18
CA ALA A 690 1.83 -2.40 -38.14
C ALA A 690 2.79 -3.39 -38.81
N CYS A 691 2.66 -4.71 -38.57
CA CYS A 691 3.44 -5.76 -39.24
C CYS A 691 3.31 -5.66 -40.77
N LEU A 692 2.09 -5.53 -41.28
CA LEU A 692 1.83 -5.37 -42.71
C LEU A 692 2.43 -4.08 -43.26
N SER A 693 2.37 -2.99 -42.51
CA SER A 693 2.99 -1.71 -42.90
C SER A 693 4.52 -1.84 -43.04
N VAL A 694 5.17 -2.55 -42.11
CA VAL A 694 6.60 -2.86 -42.17
C VAL A 694 6.93 -3.72 -43.40
N ILE A 695 6.18 -4.80 -43.63
CA ILE A 695 6.37 -5.69 -44.79
C ILE A 695 6.17 -4.95 -46.12
N LEU A 696 5.16 -4.08 -46.23
CA LEU A 696 4.95 -3.25 -47.41
C LEU A 696 6.14 -2.31 -47.67
N GLY A 697 6.76 -1.79 -46.61
CA GLY A 697 7.97 -0.98 -46.68
C GLY A 697 9.16 -1.72 -47.33
N TRP A 698 9.19 -3.05 -47.28
CA TRP A 698 10.27 -3.85 -47.85
C TRP A 698 10.31 -3.88 -49.39
N GLU A 699 9.26 -3.37 -50.06
CA GLU A 699 9.20 -3.26 -51.52
C GLU A 699 10.43 -2.54 -52.12
N LYS A 700 11.05 -1.65 -51.35
CA LYS A 700 12.21 -0.86 -51.78
C LYS A 700 13.49 -1.67 -51.96
N PHE A 701 13.57 -2.88 -51.41
CA PHE A 701 14.80 -3.67 -51.34
C PHE A 701 14.91 -4.79 -52.38
N GLY A 702 13.83 -5.19 -53.08
CA GLY A 702 13.91 -6.31 -54.01
C GLY A 702 12.67 -6.55 -54.88
N SER A 703 12.83 -7.42 -55.88
CA SER A 703 11.76 -7.83 -56.81
C SER A 703 10.86 -8.95 -56.25
N GLN A 704 11.38 -9.76 -55.32
CA GLN A 704 10.63 -10.85 -54.70
C GLN A 704 9.52 -10.32 -53.77
N GLU A 705 9.82 -9.29 -53.00
CA GLU A 705 8.91 -8.62 -52.08
C GLU A 705 7.82 -7.84 -52.84
N LYS A 706 8.19 -7.27 -54.00
CA LYS A 706 7.24 -6.67 -54.94
C LYS A 706 6.19 -7.67 -55.40
N VAL A 707 6.59 -8.90 -55.73
CA VAL A 707 5.65 -9.95 -56.16
C VAL A 707 4.77 -10.42 -55.00
N ALA A 708 5.32 -10.57 -53.80
CA ALA A 708 4.56 -11.01 -52.62
C ALA A 708 3.45 -10.02 -52.23
N THR A 709 3.73 -8.72 -52.29
CA THR A 709 2.82 -7.64 -51.84
C THR A 709 1.81 -7.21 -52.90
N ARG A 710 2.18 -7.19 -54.19
CA ARG A 710 1.30 -6.69 -55.26
C ARG A 710 0.16 -7.64 -55.64
N GLU A 711 0.30 -8.94 -55.37
CA GLU A 711 -0.70 -9.94 -55.77
C GLU A 711 -1.79 -10.19 -54.70
N SER A 712 -1.70 -9.58 -53.51
CA SER A 712 -2.71 -9.81 -52.47
C SER A 712 -4.02 -9.07 -52.78
N LYS A 713 -5.10 -9.84 -52.89
CA LYS A 713 -6.47 -9.32 -53.05
C LYS A 713 -7.06 -8.80 -51.72
N TRP A 714 -6.47 -9.18 -50.59
CA TRP A 714 -6.98 -8.81 -49.27
C TRP A 714 -6.74 -7.34 -48.94
N PHE A 715 -5.59 -6.77 -49.34
CA PHE A 715 -5.39 -5.32 -49.21
C PHE A 715 -6.49 -4.52 -49.89
N ARG A 716 -6.96 -4.97 -51.07
CA ARG A 716 -8.09 -4.33 -51.74
C ARG A 716 -9.37 -4.39 -50.92
N LEU A 717 -9.70 -5.56 -50.39
CA LEU A 717 -10.90 -5.73 -49.55
C LEU A 717 -10.82 -4.89 -48.26
N ILE A 718 -9.66 -4.87 -47.59
CA ILE A 718 -9.44 -4.04 -46.40
C ILE A 718 -9.65 -2.54 -46.73
N MET A 719 -9.13 -2.08 -47.88
CA MET A 719 -9.27 -0.69 -48.30
C MET A 719 -10.70 -0.35 -48.76
N GLU A 720 -11.40 -1.26 -49.44
CA GLU A 720 -12.81 -1.09 -49.83
C GLU A 720 -13.71 -0.97 -48.59
N GLU A 721 -13.55 -1.85 -47.60
CA GLU A 721 -14.27 -1.78 -46.32
C GLU A 721 -13.94 -0.49 -45.55
N PHE A 722 -12.67 -0.08 -45.52
CA PHE A 722 -12.25 1.19 -44.92
C PHE A 722 -12.88 2.40 -45.61
N ALA A 723 -12.92 2.42 -46.93
CA ALA A 723 -13.55 3.47 -47.72
C ALA A 723 -15.08 3.54 -47.49
N VAL A 724 -15.75 2.38 -47.41
CA VAL A 724 -17.18 2.30 -47.07
C VAL A 724 -17.43 2.84 -45.65
N ALA A 725 -16.60 2.44 -44.68
CA ALA A 725 -16.74 2.90 -43.29
C ALA A 725 -16.54 4.41 -43.13
N LEU A 726 -15.70 5.02 -43.98
CA LEU A 726 -15.48 6.47 -44.02
C LEU A 726 -16.58 7.25 -44.75
N THR A 727 -17.28 6.62 -45.70
CA THR A 727 -18.32 7.25 -46.54
C THR A 727 -19.74 7.05 -46.02
N ALA A 728 -19.97 6.14 -45.06
CA ALA A 728 -21.28 5.87 -44.48
C ALA A 728 -21.68 6.92 -43.41
N PRO A 729 -22.76 7.70 -43.62
CA PRO A 729 -23.25 8.67 -42.63
C PRO A 729 -23.81 7.94 -41.41
N GLY A 730 -23.28 8.24 -40.21
CA GLY A 730 -23.77 7.72 -38.93
C GLY A 730 -22.83 6.75 -38.20
N LEU A 731 -21.99 5.98 -38.92
CA LEU A 731 -20.98 5.08 -38.32
C LEU A 731 -19.78 5.86 -37.75
N THR A 732 -19.39 6.97 -38.38
CA THR A 732 -18.32 7.88 -37.92
C THR A 732 -18.76 8.87 -36.83
N SER A 733 -20.04 8.84 -36.42
CA SER A 733 -20.65 9.80 -35.47
C SER A 733 -20.51 9.39 -33.99
N LYS A 734 -20.22 8.11 -33.72
CA LYS A 734 -19.95 7.55 -32.39
C LYS A 734 -18.51 7.06 -32.31
N SER A 735 -17.55 8.00 -32.23
CA SER A 735 -16.10 7.78 -32.17
C SER A 735 -15.52 6.91 -33.30
N PHE A 736 -14.50 7.42 -33.98
CA PHE A 736 -13.71 6.66 -34.94
C PHE A 736 -13.22 5.36 -34.27
N THR A 737 -13.59 4.18 -34.80
CA THR A 737 -13.21 2.91 -34.15
C THR A 737 -11.70 2.70 -34.30
N ASN A 738 -11.05 2.08 -33.30
CA ASN A 738 -9.60 1.81 -33.35
C ASN A 738 -9.18 1.08 -34.65
N GLN A 739 -10.06 0.24 -35.21
CA GLN A 739 -9.87 -0.46 -36.46
C GLN A 739 -9.63 0.49 -37.66
N GLN A 740 -10.32 1.62 -37.71
CA GLN A 740 -10.16 2.60 -38.79
C GLN A 740 -8.81 3.33 -38.70
N LYS A 741 -8.23 3.51 -37.50
CA LYS A 741 -6.85 4.05 -37.34
C LYS A 741 -5.82 3.13 -38.00
N PHE A 742 -5.93 1.82 -37.80
CA PHE A 742 -5.00 0.84 -38.36
C PHE A 742 -5.13 0.72 -39.88
N ALA A 743 -6.36 0.72 -40.40
CA ALA A 743 -6.62 0.74 -41.84
C ALA A 743 -6.07 2.01 -42.51
N ALA A 744 -6.15 3.18 -41.87
CA ALA A 744 -5.54 4.41 -42.37
C ALA A 744 -4.01 4.29 -42.51
N ASN A 745 -3.33 3.70 -41.52
CA ASN A 745 -1.88 3.45 -41.59
C ASN A 745 -1.49 2.48 -42.72
N LEU A 746 -2.31 1.46 -42.96
CA LEU A 746 -2.15 0.56 -44.10
C LEU A 746 -2.33 1.29 -45.43
N ALA A 747 -3.35 2.16 -45.54
CA ALA A 747 -3.59 2.97 -46.72
C ALA A 747 -2.39 3.90 -47.02
N ILE A 748 -1.84 4.56 -46.00
CA ILE A 748 -0.62 5.38 -46.12
C ILE A 748 0.55 4.52 -46.63
N SER A 749 0.74 3.33 -46.08
CA SER A 749 1.84 2.43 -46.48
C SER A 749 1.70 1.98 -47.94
N LEU A 750 0.48 1.66 -48.40
CA LEU A 750 0.18 1.32 -49.79
C LEU A 750 0.40 2.51 -50.75
N LEU A 751 0.04 3.73 -50.33
CA LEU A 751 0.28 4.95 -51.09
C LEU A 751 1.77 5.29 -51.19
N ARG A 752 2.60 4.83 -50.24
CA ARG A 752 4.07 5.03 -50.24
C ARG A 752 4.84 4.04 -51.09
N LEU A 753 4.19 3.02 -51.65
CA LEU A 753 4.82 2.07 -52.58
C LEU A 753 5.42 2.79 -53.80
N SER A 754 6.47 2.20 -54.37
CA SER A 754 7.16 2.72 -55.55
C SER A 754 6.22 2.86 -56.75
N GLN A 755 5.30 1.90 -56.88
CA GLN A 755 4.17 1.94 -57.80
C GLN A 755 2.89 1.69 -57.00
N VAL A 756 2.02 2.70 -56.95
CA VAL A 756 0.71 2.60 -56.30
C VAL A 756 -0.18 1.63 -57.10
N PRO A 757 -0.87 0.67 -56.47
CA PRO A 757 -1.75 -0.26 -57.18
C PRO A 757 -2.89 0.46 -57.93
N ASP A 758 -3.17 0.09 -59.19
CA ASP A 758 -4.19 0.74 -60.02
C ASP A 758 -5.61 0.65 -59.43
N TRP A 759 -5.91 -0.41 -58.68
CA TRP A 759 -7.18 -0.53 -57.98
C TRP A 759 -7.30 0.47 -56.82
N LEU A 760 -6.19 0.90 -56.22
CA LEU A 760 -6.19 1.89 -55.12
C LEU A 760 -6.39 3.31 -55.68
N THR A 761 -5.85 3.58 -56.87
CA THR A 761 -6.04 4.85 -57.56
C THR A 761 -7.48 5.03 -58.06
N SER A 762 -8.14 3.94 -58.44
CA SER A 762 -9.57 3.93 -58.78
C SER A 762 -10.49 3.93 -57.55
N LEU A 763 -10.04 3.38 -56.41
CA LEU A 763 -10.78 3.46 -55.15
C LEU A 763 -10.84 4.91 -54.62
N PHE A 764 -9.69 5.59 -54.54
CA PHE A 764 -9.62 7.00 -54.11
C PHE A 764 -9.89 7.97 -55.27
N ASP A 765 -11.02 7.82 -55.95
CA ASP A 765 -11.46 8.77 -56.96
C ASP A 765 -11.99 10.08 -56.35
N SER A 766 -12.23 11.09 -57.19
CA SER A 766 -12.67 12.40 -56.71
C SER A 766 -14.02 12.34 -56.00
N HIS A 767 -14.91 11.42 -56.36
CA HIS A 767 -16.24 11.31 -55.79
C HIS A 767 -16.20 10.68 -54.40
N LEU A 768 -15.41 9.62 -54.23
CA LEU A 768 -15.23 8.94 -52.96
C LEU A 768 -14.49 9.83 -51.96
N ILE A 769 -13.44 10.54 -52.38
CA ILE A 769 -12.76 11.52 -51.53
C ILE A 769 -13.72 12.63 -51.09
N SER A 770 -14.53 13.17 -52.00
CA SER A 770 -15.59 14.14 -51.65
C SER A 770 -16.57 13.57 -50.61
N GLY A 771 -17.00 12.32 -50.78
CA GLY A 771 -17.87 11.63 -49.83
C GLY A 771 -17.24 11.42 -48.44
N ILE A 772 -15.96 11.07 -48.38
CA ILE A 772 -15.22 10.96 -47.11
C ILE A 772 -15.14 12.33 -46.43
N VAL A 773 -14.69 13.36 -47.15
CA VAL A 773 -14.50 14.72 -46.61
C VAL A 773 -15.83 15.29 -46.09
N ALA A 774 -16.94 15.03 -46.78
CA ALA A 774 -18.27 15.46 -46.36
C ALA A 774 -18.76 14.81 -45.05
N ASN A 775 -18.27 13.61 -44.71
CA ASN A 775 -18.66 12.87 -43.52
C ASN A 775 -17.69 13.05 -42.33
N LEU A 776 -16.52 13.65 -42.56
CA LEU A 776 -15.59 13.97 -41.48
C LEU A 776 -16.07 15.19 -40.68
N SER A 777 -15.84 15.14 -39.38
CA SER A 777 -16.20 16.20 -38.43
C SER A 777 -15.09 16.38 -37.42
N ALA A 778 -15.03 17.53 -36.75
CA ALA A 778 -13.92 17.79 -35.84
C ALA A 778 -13.77 16.78 -34.68
N ARG A 779 -14.83 16.02 -34.38
CA ARG A 779 -14.85 14.98 -33.33
C ARG A 779 -14.31 13.61 -33.77
N ASN A 780 -14.16 13.37 -35.07
CA ASN A 780 -13.75 12.06 -35.60
C ASN A 780 -12.42 12.09 -36.36
N VAL A 781 -11.73 13.24 -36.39
CA VAL A 781 -10.40 13.38 -36.99
C VAL A 781 -9.31 12.91 -36.01
N THR A 782 -8.50 11.94 -36.44
CA THR A 782 -7.30 11.47 -35.72
C THR A 782 -6.03 11.82 -36.50
N ALA A 783 -4.86 11.69 -35.88
CA ALA A 783 -3.58 11.97 -36.53
C ALA A 783 -3.35 11.10 -37.78
N GLU A 784 -3.79 9.85 -37.75
CA GLU A 784 -3.70 8.89 -38.86
C GLU A 784 -4.54 9.34 -40.06
N ILE A 785 -5.73 9.89 -39.84
CA ILE A 785 -6.57 10.44 -40.92
C ILE A 785 -5.91 11.66 -41.56
N VAL A 786 -5.35 12.55 -40.74
CA VAL A 786 -4.64 13.72 -41.25
C VAL A 786 -3.45 13.29 -42.11
N ASN A 787 -2.66 12.32 -41.63
CA ASN A 787 -1.52 11.77 -42.37
C ASN A 787 -1.95 11.07 -43.68
N LEU A 788 -3.10 10.40 -43.71
CA LEU A 788 -3.67 9.82 -44.93
C LEU A 788 -3.94 10.90 -45.98
N PHE A 789 -4.58 12.01 -45.59
CA PHE A 789 -4.82 13.12 -46.51
C PHE A 789 -3.53 13.83 -46.92
N SER A 790 -2.53 13.95 -46.04
CA SER A 790 -1.20 14.44 -46.42
C SER A 790 -0.59 13.57 -47.53
N GLU A 791 -0.64 12.25 -47.39
CA GLU A 791 -0.09 11.33 -48.39
C GLU A 791 -0.89 11.35 -49.71
N LEU A 792 -2.23 11.42 -49.65
CA LEU A 792 -3.08 11.62 -50.83
C LEU A 792 -2.78 12.95 -51.53
N MET A 793 -2.46 14.00 -50.75
CA MET A 793 -1.99 15.28 -51.29
C MET A 793 -0.64 15.10 -51.99
N ALA A 794 0.33 14.46 -51.32
CA ALA A 794 1.66 14.19 -51.85
C ALA A 794 1.60 13.50 -53.23
N ARG A 795 0.70 12.51 -53.37
CA ARG A 795 0.45 11.76 -54.62
C ARG A 795 -0.48 12.44 -55.64
N LYS A 796 -0.99 13.65 -55.34
CA LYS A 796 -1.86 14.46 -56.21
C LYS A 796 -3.27 13.87 -56.47
N TYR A 797 -3.82 13.12 -55.52
CA TYR A 797 -5.21 12.66 -55.57
C TYR A 797 -6.23 13.71 -55.09
N LEU A 798 -5.78 14.72 -54.34
CA LEU A 798 -6.66 15.79 -53.83
C LEU A 798 -6.83 16.93 -54.84
N SER A 799 -8.08 17.34 -55.08
CA SER A 799 -8.41 18.56 -55.82
C SER A 799 -8.22 19.81 -54.95
N LYS A 800 -8.21 21.00 -55.56
CA LYS A 800 -8.15 22.27 -54.81
C LYS A 800 -9.33 22.41 -53.85
N GLU A 801 -10.52 21.96 -54.25
CA GLU A 801 -11.73 22.00 -53.43
C GLU A 801 -11.60 21.10 -52.20
N HIS A 802 -11.05 19.88 -52.37
CA HIS A 802 -10.78 18.98 -51.24
C HIS A 802 -9.79 19.59 -50.24
N ILE A 803 -8.72 20.22 -50.73
CA ILE A 803 -7.70 20.84 -49.87
C ILE A 803 -8.29 21.97 -49.03
N VAL A 804 -9.13 22.83 -49.63
CA VAL A 804 -9.80 23.93 -48.91
C VAL A 804 -10.77 23.40 -47.86
N ALA A 805 -11.57 22.37 -48.20
CA ALA A 805 -12.49 21.75 -47.26
C ALA A 805 -11.78 21.13 -46.04
N LEU A 806 -10.67 20.41 -46.28
CA LEU A 806 -9.84 19.84 -45.22
C LEU A 806 -9.15 20.92 -44.37
N HIS A 807 -8.70 22.01 -44.98
CA HIS A 807 -8.12 23.15 -44.26
C HIS A 807 -9.10 23.73 -43.23
N ASN A 808 -10.32 23.99 -43.67
CA ASN A 808 -11.39 24.49 -42.81
C ASN A 808 -11.71 23.48 -41.68
N LEU A 809 -11.82 22.19 -42.01
CA LEU A 809 -12.09 21.14 -41.03
C LEU A 809 -10.98 21.03 -39.96
N PHE A 810 -9.71 20.95 -40.37
CA PHE A 810 -8.57 20.83 -39.45
C PHE A 810 -8.37 22.09 -38.62
N GLN A 811 -8.71 23.27 -39.15
CA GLN A 811 -8.73 24.50 -38.36
C GLN A 811 -9.79 24.46 -37.24
N VAL A 812 -10.97 23.86 -37.50
CA VAL A 812 -12.00 23.63 -36.48
C VAL A 812 -11.53 22.59 -35.45
N CYS A 813 -10.90 21.49 -35.87
CA CYS A 813 -10.28 20.51 -34.95
C CYS A 813 -9.28 21.18 -34.01
N ARG A 814 -8.37 21.97 -34.57
CA ARG A 814 -7.34 22.68 -33.81
C ARG A 814 -7.95 23.58 -32.72
N ARG A 815 -9.01 24.32 -33.02
CA ARG A 815 -9.72 25.16 -32.03
C ARG A 815 -10.34 24.34 -30.89
N GLN A 816 -10.98 23.21 -31.20
CA GLN A 816 -11.62 22.35 -30.20
C GLN A 816 -10.62 21.69 -29.22
N VAL A 817 -9.44 21.30 -29.70
CA VAL A 817 -8.38 20.72 -28.86
C VAL A 817 -7.83 21.75 -27.85
N TYR A 818 -7.66 23.01 -28.26
CA TYR A 818 -7.24 24.09 -27.35
C TYR A 818 -8.31 24.45 -26.30
N GLU A 819 -9.60 24.35 -26.64
CA GLU A 819 -10.70 24.62 -25.71
C GLU A 819 -10.95 23.46 -24.71
N GLY A 820 -10.64 22.21 -25.08
CA GLY A 820 -10.84 21.02 -24.24
C GLY A 820 -9.71 20.73 -23.23
N SER A 821 -8.49 21.21 -23.47
CA SER A 821 -7.32 20.93 -22.64
C SER A 821 -7.31 21.65 -21.28
N SER A 822 -8.16 22.66 -21.08
CA SER A 822 -8.25 23.41 -19.81
C SER A 822 -8.95 22.65 -18.67
N LYS A 823 -9.51 21.46 -18.92
CA LYS A 823 -10.35 20.70 -17.95
C LYS A 823 -9.80 19.33 -17.55
N ALA A 824 -8.69 18.87 -18.12
CA ALA A 824 -8.25 17.46 -17.99
C ALA A 824 -6.96 17.25 -17.17
N GLN A 825 -6.65 18.13 -16.22
CA GLN A 825 -5.34 18.11 -15.53
C GLN A 825 -5.29 17.34 -14.20
N MET A 826 -6.26 16.48 -13.87
CA MET A 826 -6.31 15.83 -12.55
C MET A 826 -6.82 14.39 -12.61
N PHE A 827 -5.99 13.44 -13.06
CA PHE A 827 -6.09 12.00 -12.80
C PHE A 827 -4.73 11.40 -13.15
N GLY A 828 -3.99 10.65 -12.34
CA GLY A 828 -4.05 10.19 -10.96
C GLY A 828 -2.79 9.33 -10.83
N GLN A 829 -1.96 9.54 -9.81
CA GLN A 829 -0.80 8.67 -9.56
C GLN A 829 -1.33 7.27 -9.27
N SER A 830 -1.19 6.35 -10.22
CA SER A 830 -1.56 4.95 -10.01
C SER A 830 -0.62 4.36 -8.96
N ALA A 831 -1.17 3.89 -7.84
CA ALA A 831 -0.44 3.09 -6.87
C ALA A 831 0.33 1.96 -7.59
N LYS A 832 1.63 1.84 -7.34
CA LYS A 832 2.43 0.73 -7.86
C LYS A 832 1.83 -0.57 -7.30
N LYS A 833 1.30 -1.42 -8.19
CA LYS A 833 0.72 -2.72 -7.82
C LYS A 833 1.84 -3.73 -7.52
N VAL A 834 1.64 -4.59 -6.52
CA VAL A 834 2.56 -5.64 -6.09
C VAL A 834 1.94 -7.00 -6.42
N ALA A 835 2.75 -7.99 -6.82
CA ALA A 835 2.26 -9.33 -7.09
C ALA A 835 2.17 -10.17 -5.81
N ARG A 836 0.98 -10.73 -5.55
CA ARG A 836 0.76 -11.76 -4.52
C ARG A 836 0.37 -13.11 -5.12
N SER A 837 0.10 -13.13 -6.42
CA SER A 837 -0.30 -14.31 -7.19
C SER A 837 0.31 -14.29 -8.59
N THR A 838 0.30 -15.44 -9.26
CA THR A 838 0.74 -15.58 -10.66
C THR A 838 -0.12 -14.74 -11.61
N ASP A 839 -1.40 -14.52 -11.29
CA ASP A 839 -2.30 -13.67 -12.07
C ASP A 839 -1.91 -12.18 -11.94
N ASP A 840 -1.57 -11.72 -10.73
CA ASP A 840 -1.07 -10.36 -10.52
C ASP A 840 0.24 -10.13 -11.27
N MET A 841 1.15 -11.12 -11.22
CA MET A 841 2.39 -11.13 -11.98
C MET A 841 2.15 -11.00 -13.48
N LEU A 842 1.26 -11.84 -14.03
CA LEU A 842 0.89 -11.78 -15.44
C LEU A 842 0.32 -10.41 -15.79
N ALA A 843 -0.58 -9.88 -14.98
CA ALA A 843 -1.16 -8.55 -15.19
C ALA A 843 -0.10 -7.44 -15.20
N LEU A 844 0.91 -7.51 -14.32
CA LEU A 844 2.03 -6.57 -14.32
C LEU A 844 2.89 -6.68 -15.58
N LEU A 845 3.25 -7.91 -15.99
CA LEU A 845 4.04 -8.15 -17.21
C LEU A 845 3.27 -7.73 -18.48
N PHE A 846 1.97 -8.01 -18.54
CA PHE A 846 1.08 -7.51 -19.61
C PHE A 846 1.02 -5.99 -19.61
N GLY A 847 0.88 -5.37 -18.45
CA GLY A 847 0.93 -3.91 -18.30
C GLY A 847 2.23 -3.33 -18.85
N LEU A 848 3.37 -3.94 -18.52
CA LEU A 848 4.69 -3.53 -19.02
C LEU A 848 4.85 -3.73 -20.52
N MET A 849 4.29 -4.80 -21.10
CA MET A 849 4.27 -5.00 -22.55
C MET A 849 3.41 -3.94 -23.26
N LEU A 850 2.25 -3.57 -22.68
CA LEU A 850 1.25 -2.71 -23.31
C LEU A 850 1.50 -1.20 -23.13
N ASN A 851 2.05 -0.78 -21.99
CA ASN A 851 2.21 0.64 -21.62
C ASN A 851 3.41 1.33 -22.30
N GLN A 852 4.09 0.66 -23.22
CA GLN A 852 5.35 1.13 -23.82
C GLN A 852 5.19 2.32 -24.78
N ASN A 853 3.94 2.67 -25.14
CA ASN A 853 3.61 3.87 -25.93
C ASN A 853 2.87 4.94 -25.11
N ALA A 854 2.70 4.75 -23.80
CA ALA A 854 1.93 5.64 -22.94
C ALA A 854 2.85 6.33 -21.93
N ASP A 855 3.31 7.53 -22.29
CA ASP A 855 3.61 8.54 -21.29
C ASP A 855 2.38 8.70 -20.36
N PRO A 856 2.54 9.01 -19.06
CA PRO A 856 1.44 9.14 -18.09
C PRO A 856 0.40 10.23 -18.43
N GLY A 857 0.57 10.94 -19.55
CA GLY A 857 -0.38 11.88 -20.14
C GLY A 857 -0.98 11.37 -21.46
N ALA A 858 -1.39 10.11 -21.58
CA ALA A 858 -1.86 9.51 -22.83
C ALA A 858 -2.96 10.31 -23.58
N VAL A 859 -3.81 11.04 -22.86
CA VAL A 859 -4.81 11.94 -23.48
C VAL A 859 -4.17 13.23 -24.03
N GLN A 860 -3.13 13.76 -23.38
CA GLN A 860 -2.34 14.89 -23.90
C GLN A 860 -1.46 14.47 -25.09
N SER A 861 -0.96 13.24 -25.12
CA SER A 861 -0.12 12.69 -26.20
C SER A 861 -0.87 12.58 -27.54
N GLU A 862 -2.08 12.03 -27.58
CA GLU A 862 -2.85 11.91 -28.83
C GLU A 862 -3.25 13.29 -29.39
N GLN A 863 -3.63 14.23 -28.52
CA GLN A 863 -3.98 15.60 -28.90
C GLN A 863 -2.77 16.35 -29.47
N GLN A 864 -1.59 16.22 -28.86
CA GLN A 864 -0.35 16.80 -29.39
C GLN A 864 0.05 16.18 -30.73
N THR A 865 -0.11 14.87 -30.88
CA THR A 865 0.20 14.14 -32.12
C THR A 865 -0.71 14.59 -33.26
N LEU A 866 -2.01 14.76 -32.98
CA LEU A 866 -2.97 15.32 -33.93
C LEU A 866 -2.61 16.75 -34.35
N LEU A 867 -2.27 17.63 -33.39
CA LEU A 867 -1.86 19.00 -33.68
C LEU A 867 -0.61 19.04 -34.59
N ARG A 868 0.39 18.21 -34.31
CA ARG A 868 1.60 18.09 -35.16
C ARG A 868 1.26 17.64 -36.58
N ALA A 869 0.38 16.65 -36.74
CA ALA A 869 -0.04 16.18 -38.05
C ALA A 869 -0.77 17.27 -38.85
N ILE A 870 -1.64 18.04 -38.20
CA ILE A 870 -2.35 19.18 -38.81
C ILE A 870 -1.36 20.26 -39.28
N ASP A 871 -0.38 20.61 -38.44
CA ASP A 871 0.62 21.62 -38.80
C ASP A 871 1.47 21.18 -39.99
N LEU A 872 1.86 19.90 -40.07
CA LEU A 872 2.57 19.34 -41.22
C LEU A 872 1.74 19.42 -42.51
N PHE A 873 0.45 19.08 -42.45
CA PHE A 873 -0.48 19.21 -43.58
C PHE A 873 -0.56 20.66 -44.09
N PHE A 874 -0.61 21.64 -43.17
CA PHE A 874 -0.61 23.07 -43.53
C PHE A 874 0.72 23.52 -44.17
N GLN A 875 1.86 23.04 -43.67
CA GLN A 875 3.16 23.33 -44.29
C GLN A 875 3.26 22.77 -45.71
N GLU A 876 2.80 21.53 -45.92
CA GLU A 876 2.86 20.88 -47.23
C GLU A 876 1.92 21.53 -48.27
N SER A 877 0.72 21.94 -47.83
CA SER A 877 -0.23 22.68 -48.68
C SER A 877 0.29 24.06 -49.11
N SER A 878 0.87 24.83 -48.18
CA SER A 878 1.38 26.19 -48.46
C SER A 878 2.67 26.20 -49.30
N GLY A 879 3.50 25.16 -49.20
CA GLY A 879 4.67 24.96 -50.07
C GLY A 879 4.30 24.75 -51.55
N ARG A 880 3.07 24.29 -51.84
CA ARG A 880 2.54 24.11 -53.20
C ARG A 880 1.86 25.34 -53.77
N GLU A 881 1.41 26.29 -52.97
CA GLU A 881 0.93 27.59 -53.49
C GLU A 881 2.09 28.49 -53.95
N ARG A 882 3.33 28.18 -53.52
CA ARG A 882 4.55 28.91 -53.89
C ARG A 882 5.37 28.27 -55.02
N ARG A 883 4.96 27.11 -55.55
CA ARG A 883 5.58 26.42 -56.70
C ARG A 883 4.55 26.27 -57.82
#